data_AF-A0A218KNZ3-F1
#
_entry.id   AF-A0A218KNZ3-F1
#
_cell.length_a   1.000
_cell.length_b   1.000
_cell.length_c   1.000
_cell.angle_alpha   90.00
_cell.angle_beta   90.00
_cell.angle_gamma   90.00
#
_symmetry.space_group_name_H-M   'P 1'
#
loop_
_entity.id
_entity.type
_entity.pdbx_description
1 polymer ?
#
loop_
_entity_poly.entity_id
_entity_poly.type
_entity_poly.pdbx_seq_one_letter_code
_entity_poly.pdbx_strand_id
1 'polypeptide(L)'
;MSNDRLNVYNNYIQKHSLSGFKSGLKYGTYLYIGATFACLMSPLCFILGANVLANILILPLAILISNPIAWIVMGMIFIAASGVIMSMATPLFHLAKDLINKARVQKKSEEKDIEHEPTLETPERSITPIALDIPKTPDRESGIVIQEVVKDSFVTATNKGNYEYELTTTDIRGIAESKYGWTAHKDRKGLKNISKGVFFACPDDLTCSLEKELKEYKNKVKQGSDNLIFTSILNLNGNHWVTLVVSYDKESKKFRAYYCDSFGKPIPNDISDVLNNTLGIDSSDIGISEAEQQKDGDTWNCGIFALINAKKITDMIKEGKSFGEIGNALSRCKFSLERKRKVFADALKQDKQSRSSTPDDRSRRISGDSLDSGCGLDGEEFCGDWPTLVHQTNRGNYGYWLQQHDISYIARIQYGYLEASENNVFFSITGDVNSLNERLKEYKNKAEQENSKKTFTSVINLGGNHWVTLVVSYNPANKKFVAYYCDSFGTPLPDVIDPSVESSIYTANKITEKQLIPLMNENSKLIRKQESNTDNSKIEEEKQNNEAALRCVRQDKEELVNKQINTAHIVGILQATLGINDNSNIKSSKAKQQNDGWNCGIFALENANIITQMLTEGKSLDDVEKELSEYKLDLDEKRREFTRALMNDEEWRSADENDLLYDRAAPFSKTESVLSLQSVLSYCPIV
;
A
#
# COMPACT_ATOMS: atom_id res chain seq x y z
N MET A 1 4.53 -22.16 82.62
CA MET A 1 4.79 -21.39 81.38
C MET A 1 3.78 -21.78 80.30
N SER A 2 2.49 -21.41 80.47
CA SER A 2 1.41 -21.92 79.60
C SER A 2 0.19 -20.99 79.47
N ASN A 3 0.38 -19.67 79.33
CA ASN A 3 -0.75 -18.75 79.09
C ASN A 3 -0.65 -17.88 77.82
N ASP A 4 0.55 -17.63 77.26
CA ASP A 4 0.66 -16.77 76.06
C ASP A 4 0.40 -17.48 74.73
N ARG A 5 0.42 -18.82 74.69
CA ARG A 5 0.07 -19.58 73.47
C ARG A 5 -1.43 -19.85 73.31
N LEU A 6 -2.24 -19.73 74.37
CA LEU A 6 -3.70 -20.00 74.31
C LEU A 6 -4.49 -18.78 73.80
N ASN A 7 -4.05 -17.55 74.10
CA ASN A 7 -4.71 -16.33 73.65
C ASN A 7 -4.49 -16.01 72.16
N VAL A 8 -3.36 -16.44 71.58
CA VAL A 8 -3.09 -16.26 70.15
C VAL A 8 -3.95 -17.21 69.30
N TYR A 9 -4.32 -18.38 69.81
CA TYR A 9 -5.16 -19.35 69.07
C TYR A 9 -6.66 -19.02 69.13
N ASN A 10 -7.16 -18.52 70.27
CA ASN A 10 -8.58 -18.16 70.41
C ASN A 10 -8.98 -16.92 69.60
N ASN A 11 -8.09 -15.92 69.46
CA ASN A 11 -8.35 -14.77 68.58
C ASN A 11 -8.30 -15.12 67.08
N TYR A 12 -7.60 -16.19 66.71
CA TYR A 12 -7.53 -16.65 65.32
C TYR A 12 -8.82 -17.38 64.90
N ILE A 13 -9.42 -18.19 65.78
CA ILE A 13 -10.66 -18.93 65.48
C ILE A 13 -11.90 -18.03 65.50
N GLN A 14 -11.98 -17.04 66.39
CA GLN A 14 -13.16 -16.16 66.49
C GLN A 14 -13.28 -15.18 65.30
N LYS A 15 -12.15 -14.76 64.70
CA LYS A 15 -12.13 -13.86 63.54
C LYS A 15 -12.36 -14.59 62.20
N HIS A 16 -12.06 -15.88 62.12
CA HIS A 16 -12.24 -16.68 60.90
C HIS A 16 -13.56 -17.48 60.84
N SER A 17 -14.23 -17.81 61.96
CA SER A 17 -15.48 -18.59 61.90
C SER A 17 -16.75 -17.73 61.70
N LEU A 18 -16.78 -16.49 62.22
CA LEU A 18 -17.97 -15.63 62.11
C LEU A 18 -18.16 -15.03 60.70
N SER A 19 -17.07 -14.80 59.96
CA SER A 19 -17.12 -14.27 58.59
C SER A 19 -17.56 -15.32 57.57
N GLY A 20 -17.20 -16.60 57.78
CA GLY A 20 -17.66 -17.73 56.99
C GLY A 20 -19.15 -18.07 57.19
N PHE A 21 -19.67 -17.89 58.41
CA PHE A 21 -21.07 -18.21 58.73
C PHE A 21 -22.06 -17.18 58.17
N LYS A 22 -21.72 -15.87 58.20
CA LYS A 22 -22.55 -14.80 57.61
C LYS A 22 -22.58 -14.82 56.07
N SER A 23 -21.51 -15.31 55.44
CA SER A 23 -21.47 -15.50 53.99
C SER A 23 -22.24 -16.76 53.59
N GLY A 24 -22.05 -17.88 54.29
CA GLY A 24 -22.79 -19.13 54.04
C GLY A 24 -24.32 -19.02 54.16
N LEU A 25 -24.82 -18.27 55.15
CA LEU A 25 -26.26 -18.06 55.31
C LEU A 25 -26.86 -17.24 54.16
N LYS A 26 -26.14 -16.23 53.64
CA LYS A 26 -26.57 -15.45 52.48
C LYS A 26 -26.61 -16.31 51.22
N TYR A 27 -25.58 -17.12 50.96
CA TYR A 27 -25.56 -18.01 49.81
C TYR A 27 -26.65 -19.08 49.86
N GLY A 28 -26.97 -19.61 51.05
CA GLY A 28 -28.07 -20.56 51.23
C GLY A 28 -29.45 -19.95 50.93
N THR A 29 -29.70 -18.70 51.34
CA THR A 29 -30.96 -18.00 51.04
C THR A 29 -31.12 -17.72 49.54
N TYR A 30 -30.05 -17.35 48.83
CA TYR A 30 -30.10 -17.15 47.38
C TYR A 30 -30.33 -18.44 46.61
N LEU A 31 -29.74 -19.56 47.05
CA LEU A 31 -29.95 -20.87 46.44
C LEU A 31 -31.40 -21.35 46.59
N TYR A 32 -31.99 -21.14 47.77
CA TYR A 32 -33.38 -21.50 48.06
C TYR A 32 -34.38 -20.67 47.25
N ILE A 33 -34.16 -19.36 47.12
CA ILE A 33 -35.02 -18.47 46.32
C ILE A 33 -34.94 -18.83 44.83
N GLY A 34 -33.74 -19.11 44.31
CA GLY A 34 -33.53 -19.52 42.92
C GLY A 34 -34.21 -20.85 42.58
N ALA A 35 -34.11 -21.85 43.48
CA ALA A 35 -34.78 -23.14 43.30
C ALA A 35 -36.31 -23.03 43.35
N THR A 36 -36.84 -22.16 44.21
CA THR A 36 -38.29 -21.94 44.35
C THR A 36 -38.88 -21.27 43.10
N PHE A 37 -38.16 -20.32 42.50
CA PHE A 37 -38.57 -19.67 41.24
C PHE A 37 -38.52 -20.62 40.04
N ALA A 38 -37.51 -21.50 39.96
CA ALA A 38 -37.40 -22.50 38.90
C ALA A 38 -38.57 -23.50 38.92
N CYS A 39 -38.98 -23.95 40.11
CA CYS A 39 -40.12 -24.86 40.26
C CYS A 39 -41.47 -24.21 39.93
N LEU A 40 -41.64 -22.90 40.18
CA LEU A 40 -42.88 -22.17 39.89
C LEU A 40 -43.05 -21.82 38.41
N MET A 41 -41.95 -21.68 37.66
CA MET A 41 -42.00 -21.31 36.23
C MET A 41 -42.08 -22.53 35.29
N SER A 42 -41.71 -23.73 35.77
CA SER A 42 -41.75 -24.97 34.97
C SER A 42 -43.14 -25.36 34.44
N PRO A 43 -44.27 -25.15 35.17
CA PRO A 43 -45.60 -25.49 34.65
C PRO A 43 -46.13 -24.46 33.64
N LEU A 44 -45.73 -23.19 33.75
CA LEU A 44 -46.18 -22.12 32.84
C LEU A 44 -45.59 -22.26 31.42
N CYS A 45 -44.38 -22.82 31.29
CA CYS A 45 -43.73 -23.01 30.00
C CYS A 45 -44.32 -24.15 29.16
N PHE A 46 -45.09 -25.07 29.75
CA PHE A 46 -45.71 -26.18 29.03
C PHE A 46 -46.96 -25.77 28.22
N ILE A 47 -47.60 -24.65 28.56
CA ILE A 47 -48.88 -24.24 27.94
C ILE A 47 -48.66 -23.42 26.65
N LEU A 48 -47.46 -22.85 26.43
CA LEU A 48 -47.21 -21.87 25.34
C LEU A 48 -46.23 -22.32 24.24
N GLY A 49 -45.82 -23.59 24.19
CA GLY A 49 -45.23 -24.18 22.97
C GLY A 49 -43.94 -23.52 22.45
N ALA A 50 -43.08 -22.96 23.31
CA ALA A 50 -41.81 -22.34 22.93
C ALA A 50 -40.63 -22.98 23.68
N ASN A 51 -40.18 -24.15 23.22
CA ASN A 51 -39.20 -24.99 23.92
C ASN A 51 -37.71 -24.59 23.76
N VAL A 52 -37.38 -23.42 23.22
CA VAL A 52 -35.96 -23.05 23.00
C VAL A 52 -35.53 -21.78 23.75
N LEU A 53 -36.46 -20.95 24.24
CA LEU A 53 -36.08 -19.70 24.91
C LEU A 53 -36.13 -19.74 26.45
N ALA A 54 -36.87 -20.66 27.06
CA ALA A 54 -37.07 -20.65 28.52
C ALA A 54 -35.84 -21.17 29.32
N ASN A 55 -35.09 -22.14 28.77
CA ASN A 55 -33.89 -22.67 29.44
C ASN A 55 -32.69 -21.71 29.39
N ILE A 56 -32.73 -20.70 28.51
CA ILE A 56 -31.64 -19.72 28.34
C ILE A 56 -31.80 -18.53 29.29
N LEU A 57 -32.96 -18.32 29.92
CA LEU A 57 -33.21 -17.14 30.76
C LEU A 57 -33.13 -17.38 32.28
N ILE A 58 -33.19 -18.63 32.74
CA ILE A 58 -33.15 -18.94 34.19
C ILE A 58 -31.71 -19.06 34.72
N LEU A 59 -30.76 -19.52 33.90
CA LEU A 59 -29.35 -19.62 34.29
C LEU A 59 -28.62 -18.27 34.36
N PRO A 60 -28.86 -17.31 33.44
CA PRO A 60 -28.22 -16.00 33.52
C PRO A 60 -28.72 -15.20 34.72
N LEU A 61 -30.00 -15.28 35.08
CA LEU A 61 -30.56 -14.44 36.14
C LEU A 61 -30.04 -14.80 37.55
N ALA A 62 -29.80 -16.09 37.82
CA ALA A 62 -29.22 -16.54 39.09
C ALA A 62 -27.70 -16.24 39.18
N ILE A 63 -27.02 -16.11 38.05
CA ILE A 63 -25.59 -15.78 37.95
C ILE A 63 -25.38 -14.25 37.89
N LEU A 64 -26.40 -13.48 37.51
CA LEU A 64 -26.35 -12.02 37.32
C LEU A 64 -26.06 -11.21 38.60
N ILE A 65 -26.14 -11.81 39.79
CA ILE A 65 -26.06 -11.08 41.08
C ILE A 65 -24.67 -11.21 41.75
N SER A 66 -23.75 -12.05 41.25
CA SER A 66 -22.66 -12.57 42.11
C SER A 66 -21.22 -12.12 41.84
N ASN A 67 -20.81 -11.67 40.63
CA ASN A 67 -19.43 -11.16 40.45
C ASN A 67 -19.17 -10.46 39.08
N PRO A 68 -18.74 -9.17 39.05
CA PRO A 68 -18.50 -8.43 37.80
C PRO A 68 -17.18 -8.77 37.09
N ILE A 69 -16.20 -9.38 37.77
CA ILE A 69 -14.89 -9.71 37.15
C ILE A 69 -14.98 -10.99 36.30
N ALA A 70 -15.86 -11.92 36.67
CA ALA A 70 -16.12 -13.13 35.88
C ALA A 70 -16.74 -12.80 34.49
N TRP A 71 -17.48 -11.69 34.40
CA TRP A 71 -18.05 -11.18 33.14
C TRP A 71 -17.00 -10.72 32.14
N ILE A 72 -15.93 -10.07 32.59
CA ILE A 72 -14.89 -9.55 31.70
C ILE A 72 -14.12 -10.72 31.07
N VAL A 73 -13.87 -11.78 31.86
CA VAL A 73 -13.13 -12.95 31.39
C VAL A 73 -13.98 -13.82 30.45
N MET A 74 -15.26 -14.08 30.79
CA MET A 74 -16.16 -14.83 29.90
C MET A 74 -16.51 -14.06 28.62
N GLY A 75 -16.65 -12.73 28.69
CA GLY A 75 -16.87 -11.88 27.53
C GLY A 75 -15.69 -11.93 26.54
N MET A 76 -14.46 -11.94 27.04
CA MET A 76 -13.27 -12.09 26.19
C MET A 76 -13.18 -13.48 25.55
N ILE A 77 -13.60 -14.54 26.24
CA ILE A 77 -13.63 -15.91 25.69
C ILE A 77 -14.71 -16.04 24.60
N PHE A 78 -15.88 -15.42 24.78
CA PHE A 78 -16.96 -15.45 23.78
C PHE A 78 -16.65 -14.61 22.53
N ILE A 79 -15.96 -13.47 22.67
CA ILE A 79 -15.51 -12.63 21.55
C ILE A 79 -14.43 -13.36 20.73
N ALA A 80 -13.54 -14.10 21.39
CA ALA A 80 -12.55 -14.94 20.71
C ALA A 80 -13.16 -16.15 19.99
N ALA A 81 -14.22 -16.75 20.53
CA ALA A 81 -14.86 -17.94 19.96
C ALA A 81 -15.88 -17.64 18.83
N SER A 82 -16.39 -16.40 18.72
CA SER A 82 -17.44 -16.03 17.76
C SER A 82 -16.93 -15.33 16.48
N GLY A 83 -15.62 -15.11 16.34
CA GLY A 83 -15.04 -14.55 15.11
C GLY A 83 -15.49 -13.13 14.77
N VAL A 84 -15.97 -12.35 15.74
CA VAL A 84 -16.32 -10.94 15.55
C VAL A 84 -15.05 -10.09 15.70
N ILE A 85 -14.81 -9.23 14.71
CA ILE A 85 -13.63 -8.36 14.59
C ILE A 85 -13.45 -7.49 15.85
N MET A 86 -12.19 -7.39 16.31
CA MET A 86 -11.72 -6.74 17.53
C MET A 86 -12.11 -5.24 17.67
N SER A 87 -12.73 -4.63 16.66
CA SER A 87 -13.08 -3.20 16.61
C SER A 87 -14.28 -2.80 17.48
N MET A 88 -15.12 -3.75 17.93
CA MET A 88 -16.23 -3.46 18.84
C MET A 88 -15.88 -3.64 20.33
N ALA A 89 -14.72 -4.24 20.65
CA ALA A 89 -14.29 -4.49 22.03
C ALA A 89 -13.47 -3.33 22.63
N THR A 90 -12.91 -2.45 21.79
CA THR A 90 -12.03 -1.34 22.17
C THR A 90 -12.67 -0.33 23.14
N PRO A 91 -13.95 0.09 22.95
CA PRO A 91 -14.60 1.02 23.88
C PRO A 91 -14.78 0.44 25.29
N LEU A 92 -15.07 -0.87 25.37
CA LEU A 92 -15.22 -1.59 26.63
C LEU A 92 -13.88 -1.81 27.33
N PHE A 93 -12.81 -2.02 26.57
CA PHE A 93 -11.45 -2.12 27.10
C PHE A 93 -10.94 -0.78 27.66
N HIS A 94 -11.23 0.33 26.98
CA HIS A 94 -10.93 1.67 27.50
C HIS A 94 -11.76 2.01 28.74
N LEU A 95 -13.05 1.66 28.77
CA LEU A 95 -13.89 1.85 29.95
C LEU A 95 -13.41 1.03 31.15
N ALA A 96 -12.97 -0.23 30.91
CA ALA A 96 -12.38 -1.08 31.95
C ALA A 96 -11.03 -0.55 32.44
N LYS A 97 -10.18 -0.06 31.53
CA LYS A 97 -8.88 0.55 31.85
C LYS A 97 -9.06 1.84 32.67
N ASP A 98 -10.07 2.66 32.33
CA ASP A 98 -10.42 3.88 33.08
C ASP A 98 -11.03 3.57 34.44
N LEU A 99 -11.86 2.52 34.57
CA LEU A 99 -12.40 2.08 35.87
C LEU A 99 -11.30 1.52 36.79
N ILE A 100 -10.34 0.75 36.24
CA ILE A 100 -9.19 0.24 37.00
C ILE A 100 -8.24 1.36 37.41
N ASN A 101 -8.04 2.35 36.54
CA ASN A 101 -7.24 3.53 36.85
C ASN A 101 -7.93 4.44 37.86
N LYS A 102 -9.26 4.67 37.77
CA LYS A 102 -10.04 5.38 38.80
C LYS A 102 -9.97 4.67 40.15
N ALA A 103 -10.08 3.34 40.18
CA ALA A 103 -9.96 2.56 41.41
C ALA A 103 -8.54 2.61 42.01
N ARG A 104 -7.48 2.68 41.17
CA ARG A 104 -6.09 2.89 41.62
C ARG A 104 -5.82 4.31 42.12
N VAL A 105 -6.46 5.31 41.52
CA VAL A 105 -6.33 6.72 41.92
C VAL A 105 -7.09 6.99 43.21
N GLN A 106 -8.28 6.40 43.41
CA GLN A 106 -9.00 6.45 44.68
C GLN A 106 -8.23 5.77 45.83
N LYS A 107 -7.55 4.65 45.56
CA LYS A 107 -6.68 3.98 46.54
C LYS A 107 -5.44 4.81 46.90
N LYS A 108 -4.96 5.66 46.00
CA LYS A 108 -3.82 6.58 46.22
C LYS A 108 -4.21 7.89 46.89
N SER A 109 -5.49 8.29 46.81
CA SER A 109 -6.02 9.45 47.55
C SER A 109 -6.46 9.07 48.97
N GLU A 110 -6.93 7.85 49.21
CA GLU A 110 -7.28 7.39 50.57
C GLU A 110 -6.05 7.01 51.43
N GLU A 111 -4.87 6.83 50.82
CA GLU A 111 -3.61 6.54 51.54
C GLU A 111 -2.79 7.82 51.86
N LYS A 112 -3.32 9.02 51.54
CA LYS A 112 -2.70 10.32 51.86
C LYS A 112 -3.44 11.16 52.91
N ASP A 113 -4.59 10.72 53.40
CA ASP A 113 -5.41 11.45 54.39
C ASP A 113 -5.45 10.79 55.79
N ILE A 114 -4.39 10.07 56.19
CA ILE A 114 -4.23 9.61 57.58
C ILE A 114 -2.80 9.84 58.07
N GLU A 115 -2.59 11.01 58.69
CA GLU A 115 -1.66 11.36 59.79
C GLU A 115 -1.06 12.77 59.63
N HIS A 116 -1.73 13.79 60.19
CA HIS A 116 -1.27 14.47 61.41
C HIS A 116 -2.13 15.71 61.74
N GLU A 117 -2.71 15.73 62.94
CA GLU A 117 -2.94 16.94 63.76
C GLU A 117 -1.90 16.96 64.91
N PRO A 118 -1.63 18.11 65.56
CA PRO A 118 -0.28 18.64 65.68
C PRO A 118 0.24 18.74 67.12
N THR A 119 1.55 18.92 67.32
CA THR A 119 2.07 19.75 68.43
C THR A 119 3.55 20.14 68.26
N LEU A 120 3.74 21.45 68.02
CA LEU A 120 4.63 22.41 68.69
C LEU A 120 6.16 22.17 68.83
N GLU A 121 6.89 23.12 68.23
CA GLU A 121 8.06 23.89 68.74
C GLU A 121 9.41 23.76 67.99
N THR A 122 9.66 24.77 67.15
CA THR A 122 10.97 25.42 66.87
C THR A 122 11.35 26.35 68.05
N PRO A 123 12.52 27.05 68.12
CA PRO A 123 13.59 27.26 67.11
C PRO A 123 15.06 27.32 67.64
N GLU A 124 16.06 27.35 66.74
CA GLU A 124 16.97 28.51 66.57
C GLU A 124 18.03 28.33 65.45
N ARG A 125 18.18 29.40 64.64
CA ARG A 125 19.40 30.10 64.10
C ARG A 125 20.65 29.27 63.68
N SER A 126 21.45 29.60 62.66
CA SER A 126 21.62 30.77 61.77
C SER A 126 22.82 30.59 60.81
N ILE A 127 22.76 31.26 59.65
CA ILE A 127 23.85 31.85 58.82
C ILE A 127 24.66 30.95 57.84
N THR A 128 24.93 31.60 56.71
CA THR A 128 25.38 31.26 55.34
C THR A 128 26.92 31.23 55.16
N PRO A 129 27.49 31.39 53.93
CA PRO A 129 27.78 30.40 52.87
C PRO A 129 29.30 30.40 52.51
N ILE A 130 29.78 29.63 51.52
CA ILE A 130 30.95 29.97 50.65
C ILE A 130 31.04 28.95 49.49
N ALA A 131 31.27 29.46 48.27
CA ALA A 131 31.68 28.73 47.09
C ALA A 131 33.17 28.96 46.83
N LEU A 132 33.93 27.95 46.38
CA LEU A 132 35.22 28.10 45.68
C LEU A 132 35.64 26.80 44.95
N ASP A 133 36.38 27.03 43.86
CA ASP A 133 36.68 26.18 42.71
C ASP A 133 37.53 24.88 42.91
N ILE A 134 37.19 23.86 42.10
CA ILE A 134 38.00 22.96 41.20
C ILE A 134 39.42 22.56 41.67
N PRO A 135 39.95 21.28 41.60
CA PRO A 135 39.74 20.24 40.56
C PRO A 135 39.77 18.75 41.01
N LYS A 136 39.61 17.88 40.01
CA LYS A 136 40.14 16.49 39.83
C LYS A 136 39.09 15.39 39.95
N THR A 137 38.85 14.74 38.81
CA THR A 137 38.33 13.38 38.75
C THR A 137 39.22 12.43 39.56
N PRO A 138 38.59 11.46 40.23
CA PRO A 138 39.00 10.08 40.03
C PRO A 138 37.79 9.19 39.70
N ASP A 139 38.05 8.24 38.83
CA ASP A 139 37.18 7.11 38.51
C ASP A 139 36.58 6.46 39.76
N ARG A 140 35.29 6.16 39.72
CA ARG A 140 34.78 4.82 40.02
C ARG A 140 33.29 4.71 39.73
N GLU A 141 32.99 3.62 39.05
CA GLU A 141 31.71 2.93 39.07
C GLU A 141 30.98 3.07 40.42
N SER A 142 29.84 3.73 40.39
CA SER A 142 28.73 3.39 41.28
C SER A 142 27.45 3.68 40.51
N GLY A 143 26.88 2.61 39.96
CA GLY A 143 25.61 2.66 39.26
C GLY A 143 24.50 3.11 40.20
N ILE A 144 23.87 4.22 39.82
CA ILE A 144 22.45 4.45 40.05
C ILE A 144 21.89 4.71 38.65
N VAL A 145 21.46 3.63 37.99
CA VAL A 145 20.64 3.74 36.78
C VAL A 145 19.29 4.24 37.26
N ILE A 146 19.09 5.55 37.22
CA ILE A 146 17.75 6.09 36.99
C ILE A 146 17.37 5.53 35.63
N GLN A 147 16.42 4.59 35.63
CA GLN A 147 15.86 4.04 34.41
C GLN A 147 15.08 5.17 33.73
N GLU A 148 15.80 5.98 32.95
CA GLU A 148 15.20 6.88 31.98
C GLU A 148 14.35 5.98 31.08
N VAL A 149 13.04 6.23 31.05
CA VAL A 149 12.15 5.60 30.08
C VAL A 149 12.61 6.09 28.73
N VAL A 150 13.49 5.33 28.06
CA VAL A 150 13.94 5.60 26.70
C VAL A 150 12.69 5.58 25.84
N LYS A 151 12.20 6.77 25.46
CA LYS A 151 11.16 6.89 24.43
C LYS A 151 11.72 6.23 23.17
N ASP A 152 11.00 5.24 22.65
CA ASP A 152 11.38 4.56 21.41
C ASP A 152 11.61 5.61 20.30
N SER A 153 12.69 5.48 19.52
CA SER A 153 12.86 6.32 18.32
C SER A 153 11.86 5.90 17.24
N PHE A 154 11.53 6.77 16.27
CA PHE A 154 10.66 6.39 15.15
C PHE A 154 11.12 5.09 14.45
N VAL A 155 12.44 4.93 14.28
CA VAL A 155 13.06 3.73 13.70
C VAL A 155 12.81 2.51 14.60
N THR A 156 13.04 2.64 15.91
CA THR A 156 12.85 1.56 16.88
C THR A 156 11.38 1.17 17.00
N ALA A 157 10.47 2.15 17.08
CA ALA A 157 9.04 1.94 17.16
C ALA A 157 8.52 1.24 15.91
N THR A 158 8.93 1.69 14.72
CA THR A 158 8.56 1.08 13.44
C THR A 158 9.07 -0.36 13.33
N ASN A 159 10.32 -0.64 13.72
CA ASN A 159 10.86 -2.00 13.71
C ASN A 159 10.15 -2.94 14.70
N LYS A 160 9.59 -2.41 15.79
CA LYS A 160 8.80 -3.17 16.78
C LYS A 160 7.32 -3.34 16.35
N GLY A 161 6.92 -2.86 15.19
CA GLY A 161 5.52 -2.87 14.74
C GLY A 161 4.62 -1.87 15.48
N ASN A 162 5.20 -0.90 16.20
CA ASN A 162 4.45 0.16 16.86
C ASN A 162 4.13 1.29 15.87
N TYR A 163 2.96 1.19 15.23
CA TYR A 163 2.44 2.19 14.29
C TYR A 163 1.55 3.25 14.94
N GLU A 164 1.56 3.34 16.27
CA GLU A 164 0.94 4.43 17.04
C GLU A 164 1.98 5.50 17.42
N TYR A 165 3.23 5.37 16.98
CA TYR A 165 4.25 6.38 17.25
C TYR A 165 3.98 7.66 16.46
N GLU A 166 3.79 8.77 17.16
CA GLU A 166 3.69 10.12 16.61
C GLU A 166 5.06 10.62 16.15
N LEU A 167 5.17 11.03 14.88
CA LEU A 167 6.40 11.63 14.36
C LEU A 167 6.70 12.94 15.07
N THR A 168 7.94 13.08 15.54
CA THR A 168 8.45 14.34 16.08
C THR A 168 8.93 15.27 14.97
N THR A 169 9.11 16.56 15.27
CA THR A 169 9.73 17.51 14.32
C THR A 169 11.11 17.04 13.85
N THR A 170 11.87 16.41 14.75
CA THR A 170 13.19 15.83 14.43
C THR A 170 13.06 14.70 13.42
N ASP A 171 12.07 13.81 13.58
CA ASP A 171 11.83 12.73 12.63
C ASP A 171 11.43 13.28 11.26
N ILE A 172 10.52 14.26 11.20
CA ILE A 172 10.08 14.87 9.94
C ILE A 172 11.24 15.54 9.20
N ARG A 173 12.06 16.32 9.91
CA ARG A 173 13.26 16.96 9.33
C ARG A 173 14.25 15.91 8.85
N GLY A 174 14.52 14.88 9.66
CA GLY A 174 15.43 13.79 9.31
C GLY A 174 14.94 13.00 8.08
N ILE A 175 13.64 12.71 7.99
CA ILE A 175 13.06 12.00 6.86
C ILE A 175 13.08 12.88 5.61
N ALA A 176 12.69 14.14 5.70
CA ALA A 176 12.73 15.07 4.57
C ALA A 176 14.16 15.21 4.00
N GLU A 177 15.16 15.30 4.88
CA GLU A 177 16.55 15.33 4.48
C GLU A 177 17.01 14.00 3.87
N SER A 178 16.84 12.89 4.59
CA SER A 178 17.37 11.58 4.18
C SER A 178 16.67 11.02 2.94
N LYS A 179 15.34 11.21 2.83
CA LYS A 179 14.55 10.63 1.75
C LYS A 179 14.41 11.54 0.54
N TYR A 180 14.28 12.85 0.74
CA TYR A 180 14.01 13.80 -0.34
C TYR A 180 15.18 14.76 -0.62
N GLY A 181 16.23 14.73 0.21
CA GLY A 181 17.33 15.68 0.14
C GLY A 181 16.93 17.10 0.57
N TRP A 182 15.81 17.25 1.28
CA TRP A 182 15.24 18.53 1.68
C TRP A 182 15.75 18.95 3.06
N THR A 183 16.69 19.88 3.09
CA THR A 183 17.32 20.32 4.34
C THR A 183 16.68 21.61 4.87
N ALA A 184 16.19 21.58 6.11
CA ALA A 184 15.49 22.71 6.75
C ALA A 184 16.42 23.78 7.39
N HIS A 185 17.74 23.52 7.49
CA HIS A 185 18.63 24.15 8.48
C HIS A 185 18.57 25.69 8.63
N LYS A 186 18.43 26.12 9.89
CA LYS A 186 19.18 27.23 10.49
C LYS A 186 20.38 26.64 11.26
N ASP A 187 21.48 27.40 11.27
CA ASP A 187 22.73 27.24 12.05
C ASP A 187 23.88 26.39 11.49
N ARG A 188 24.49 26.90 10.41
CA ARG A 188 25.94 27.22 10.28
C ARG A 188 26.11 27.97 8.94
N LYS A 189 26.27 29.30 9.01
CA LYS A 189 26.44 30.22 7.85
C LYS A 189 25.23 30.48 6.93
N GLY A 190 23.99 30.21 7.37
CA GLY A 190 22.79 30.84 6.79
C GLY A 190 22.40 30.44 5.35
N LEU A 191 22.87 29.31 4.82
CA LEU A 191 22.47 28.83 3.49
C LEU A 191 21.66 27.53 3.61
N LYS A 192 20.35 27.63 3.37
CA LYS A 192 19.49 26.46 3.09
C LYS A 192 19.90 25.86 1.74
N ASN A 193 20.14 24.56 1.70
CA ASN A 193 20.44 23.88 0.44
C ASN A 193 19.16 23.85 -0.42
N ILE A 194 19.18 24.59 -1.53
CA ILE A 194 18.10 24.58 -2.53
C ILE A 194 18.32 23.38 -3.45
N SER A 195 18.29 22.18 -2.87
CA SER A 195 18.41 20.96 -3.65
C SER A 195 17.18 20.85 -4.56
N LYS A 196 17.41 20.70 -5.87
CA LYS A 196 16.35 20.45 -6.86
C LYS A 196 15.23 21.51 -6.91
N GLY A 197 15.51 22.77 -6.55
CA GLY A 197 14.52 23.86 -6.63
C GLY A 197 13.45 23.86 -5.54
N VAL A 198 13.74 23.29 -4.37
CA VAL A 198 12.81 23.29 -3.21
C VAL A 198 13.38 24.13 -2.06
N PHE A 199 12.58 25.02 -1.50
CA PHE A 199 12.80 25.69 -0.22
C PHE A 199 11.99 24.94 0.84
N PHE A 200 12.65 24.06 1.60
CA PHE A 200 11.97 23.28 2.62
C PHE A 200 11.93 24.01 3.97
N ALA A 201 10.77 23.96 4.64
CA ALA A 201 10.56 24.47 5.98
C ALA A 201 9.79 23.46 6.85
N CYS A 202 10.14 23.40 8.13
CA CYS A 202 9.37 22.66 9.12
C CYS A 202 9.42 23.48 10.41
N PRO A 203 8.62 24.55 10.51
CA PRO A 203 8.69 25.51 11.61
C PRO A 203 8.23 24.87 12.93
N ASP A 204 8.94 25.17 14.03
CA ASP A 204 8.59 24.71 15.38
C ASP A 204 7.41 25.50 15.99
N ASP A 205 7.08 26.67 15.42
CA ASP A 205 5.98 27.55 15.82
C ASP A 205 5.19 27.99 14.59
N LEU A 206 3.86 27.92 14.66
CA LEU A 206 2.97 28.00 13.50
C LEU A 206 2.93 29.40 12.87
N THR A 207 2.99 30.47 13.66
CA THR A 207 2.76 31.84 13.14
C THR A 207 4.06 32.61 12.96
N CYS A 208 4.85 32.80 14.03
CA CYS A 208 6.05 33.62 13.98
C CYS A 208 7.17 33.00 13.13
N SER A 209 7.31 31.67 13.18
CA SER A 209 8.36 30.98 12.42
C SER A 209 7.97 30.82 10.94
N LEU A 210 6.71 30.48 10.64
CA LEU A 210 6.23 30.38 9.26
C LEU A 210 6.32 31.71 8.51
N GLU A 211 5.91 32.82 9.12
CA GLU A 211 5.99 34.16 8.52
C GLU A 211 7.45 34.50 8.12
N LYS A 212 8.41 34.19 9.01
CA LYS A 212 9.84 34.40 8.75
C LYS A 212 10.34 33.58 7.56
N GLU A 213 9.94 32.32 7.48
CA GLU A 213 10.31 31.42 6.38
C GLU A 213 9.72 31.86 5.03
N LEU A 214 8.46 32.30 5.02
CA LEU A 214 7.80 32.83 3.82
C LEU A 214 8.41 34.17 3.37
N LYS A 215 8.80 35.05 4.30
CA LYS A 215 9.54 36.29 3.97
C LYS A 215 10.88 35.99 3.31
N GLU A 216 11.63 35.01 3.82
CA GLU A 216 12.90 34.59 3.21
C GLU A 216 12.68 34.02 1.81
N TYR A 217 11.68 33.15 1.65
CA TYR A 217 11.28 32.60 0.35
C TYR A 217 10.91 33.70 -0.66
N LYS A 218 10.07 34.67 -0.26
CA LYS A 218 9.69 35.83 -1.10
C LYS A 218 10.92 36.59 -1.59
N ASN A 219 11.90 36.80 -0.72
CA ASN A 219 13.13 37.50 -1.06
C ASN A 219 13.98 36.70 -2.07
N LYS A 220 14.07 35.38 -1.93
CA LYS A 220 14.79 34.52 -2.89
C LYS A 220 14.13 34.50 -4.27
N VAL A 221 12.80 34.43 -4.32
CA VAL A 221 12.04 34.53 -5.58
C VAL A 221 12.32 35.88 -6.26
N LYS A 222 12.30 36.99 -5.51
CA LYS A 222 12.64 38.33 -6.03
C LYS A 222 14.08 38.46 -6.54
N GLN A 223 15.01 37.66 -6.01
CA GLN A 223 16.42 37.64 -6.42
C GLN A 223 16.69 36.76 -7.65
N GLY A 224 15.65 36.29 -8.34
CA GLY A 224 15.77 35.51 -9.59
C GLY A 224 15.65 34.00 -9.42
N SER A 225 15.24 33.51 -8.23
CA SER A 225 14.91 32.09 -8.01
C SER A 225 13.41 31.84 -8.22
N ASP A 226 12.90 32.19 -9.39
CA ASP A 226 11.46 32.15 -9.71
C ASP A 226 10.90 30.73 -9.95
N ASN A 227 11.76 29.74 -10.20
CA ASN A 227 11.41 28.31 -10.24
C ASN A 227 11.47 27.62 -8.85
N LEU A 228 11.68 28.38 -7.78
CA LEU A 228 11.76 27.85 -6.42
C LEU A 228 10.36 27.55 -5.89
N ILE A 229 10.17 26.35 -5.33
CA ILE A 229 8.93 25.97 -4.66
C ILE A 229 9.18 25.92 -3.16
N PHE A 230 8.35 26.62 -2.40
CA PHE A 230 8.34 26.52 -0.95
C PHE A 230 7.51 25.31 -0.54
N THR A 231 8.10 24.39 0.21
CA THR A 231 7.42 23.18 0.70
C THR A 231 7.57 23.13 2.21
N SER A 232 6.44 23.09 2.93
CA SER A 232 6.43 23.14 4.39
C SER A 232 5.54 22.07 5.00
N ILE A 233 6.02 21.49 6.11
CA ILE A 233 5.25 20.59 6.97
C ILE A 233 5.02 21.31 8.29
N LEU A 234 3.76 21.55 8.63
CA LEU A 234 3.34 22.36 9.78
C LEU A 234 2.76 21.46 10.86
N ASN A 235 3.08 21.75 12.13
CA ASN A 235 2.43 21.13 13.28
C ASN A 235 1.31 22.04 13.80
N LEU A 236 0.07 21.62 13.64
CA LEU A 236 -1.11 22.25 14.22
C LEU A 236 -1.32 21.72 15.64
N ASN A 237 -1.34 22.62 16.62
CA ASN A 237 -1.68 22.33 18.02
C ASN A 237 -0.83 21.24 18.71
N GLY A 238 0.37 20.95 18.18
CA GLY A 238 1.37 20.07 18.80
C GLY A 238 1.22 18.59 18.47
N ASN A 239 0.13 18.15 17.84
CA ASN A 239 -0.14 16.74 17.57
C ASN A 239 -0.71 16.46 16.16
N HIS A 240 -0.79 17.45 15.28
CA HIS A 240 -1.39 17.28 13.96
C HIS A 240 -0.52 17.86 12.85
N TRP A 241 -0.10 17.03 11.91
CA TRP A 241 0.83 17.42 10.86
C TRP A 241 0.12 17.64 9.52
N VAL A 242 0.38 18.79 8.88
CA VAL A 242 -0.25 19.18 7.61
C VAL A 242 0.78 19.68 6.61
N THR A 243 0.39 19.70 5.33
CA THR A 243 1.25 20.14 4.21
C THR A 243 0.84 21.50 3.69
N LEU A 244 1.83 22.36 3.46
CA LEU A 244 1.68 23.63 2.75
C LEU A 244 2.74 23.74 1.66
N VAL A 245 2.32 23.93 0.41
CA VAL A 245 3.24 24.16 -0.72
C VAL A 245 2.90 25.50 -1.36
N VAL A 246 3.90 26.34 -1.64
CA VAL A 246 3.73 27.65 -2.27
C VAL A 246 4.64 27.77 -3.47
N SER A 247 4.10 28.24 -4.60
CA SER A 247 4.84 28.50 -5.83
C SER A 247 4.60 29.93 -6.32
N TYR A 248 5.52 30.43 -7.14
CA TYR A 248 5.37 31.71 -7.81
C TYR A 248 5.04 31.48 -9.29
N ASP A 249 3.92 32.02 -9.76
CA ASP A 249 3.54 31.97 -11.17
C ASP A 249 4.09 33.22 -11.89
N LYS A 250 4.95 32.98 -12.89
CA LYS A 250 5.60 34.05 -13.67
C LYS A 250 4.63 34.78 -14.57
N GLU A 251 3.62 34.09 -15.11
CA GLU A 251 2.68 34.68 -16.07
C GLU A 251 1.73 35.64 -15.35
N SER A 252 1.14 35.19 -14.24
CA SER A 252 0.26 36.05 -13.42
C SER A 252 0.99 36.95 -12.43
N LYS A 253 2.30 36.75 -12.24
CA LYS A 253 3.15 37.43 -11.24
C LYS A 253 2.62 37.32 -9.81
N LYS A 254 1.88 36.26 -9.51
CA LYS A 254 1.25 36.01 -8.21
C LYS A 254 1.83 34.76 -7.55
N PHE A 255 1.84 34.77 -6.22
CA PHE A 255 2.04 33.54 -5.45
C PHE A 255 0.74 32.75 -5.40
N ARG A 256 0.85 31.42 -5.40
CA ARG A 256 -0.27 30.51 -5.17
C ARG A 256 0.13 29.46 -4.16
N ALA A 257 -0.82 28.99 -3.36
CA ALA A 257 -0.58 28.00 -2.34
C ALA A 257 -1.46 26.76 -2.53
N TYR A 258 -0.98 25.62 -2.06
CA TYR A 258 -1.77 24.40 -1.95
C TYR A 258 -1.64 23.86 -0.52
N TYR A 259 -2.77 23.72 0.15
CA TYR A 259 -2.88 23.21 1.51
C TYR A 259 -3.51 21.82 1.50
N CYS A 260 -2.92 20.90 2.26
CA CYS A 260 -3.43 19.54 2.37
C CYS A 260 -3.35 19.05 3.82
N ASP A 261 -4.53 18.70 4.34
CA ASP A 261 -4.74 18.00 5.59
C ASP A 261 -5.24 16.59 5.28
N SER A 262 -4.63 15.56 5.86
CA SER A 262 -5.01 14.17 5.61
C SER A 262 -6.42 13.83 6.11
N PHE A 263 -6.99 14.62 7.03
CA PHE A 263 -8.38 14.48 7.47
C PHE A 263 -9.35 15.32 6.61
N GLY A 264 -8.89 15.93 5.51
CA GLY A 264 -9.73 16.78 4.65
C GLY A 264 -10.20 18.08 5.32
N LYS A 265 -9.56 18.52 6.40
CA LYS A 265 -9.94 19.75 7.10
C LYS A 265 -9.55 20.99 6.31
N PRO A 266 -10.33 22.09 6.40
CA PRO A 266 -10.00 23.35 5.75
C PRO A 266 -8.73 23.96 6.34
N ILE A 267 -8.13 24.89 5.59
CA ILE A 267 -6.97 25.65 6.06
C ILE A 267 -7.35 26.50 7.29
N PRO A 268 -6.55 26.46 8.38
CA PRO A 268 -6.73 27.36 9.53
C PRO A 268 -6.54 28.84 9.17
N ASN A 269 -7.35 29.71 9.78
CA ASN A 269 -7.29 31.17 9.58
C ASN A 269 -5.90 31.75 9.82
N ASP A 270 -5.20 31.28 10.86
CA ASP A 270 -3.85 31.76 11.20
C ASP A 270 -2.85 31.53 10.05
N ILE A 271 -2.99 30.42 9.31
CA ILE A 271 -2.13 30.12 8.15
C ILE A 271 -2.55 31.00 6.96
N SER A 272 -3.85 31.12 6.68
CA SER A 272 -4.33 31.97 5.58
C SER A 272 -3.97 33.44 5.79
N ASP A 273 -4.04 33.92 7.03
CA ASP A 273 -3.67 35.30 7.40
C ASP A 273 -2.18 35.53 7.21
N VAL A 274 -1.32 34.58 7.59
CA VAL A 274 0.13 34.66 7.34
C VAL A 274 0.44 34.65 5.84
N LEU A 275 -0.24 33.82 5.04
CA LEU A 275 -0.08 33.77 3.58
C LEU A 275 -0.50 35.09 2.92
N ASN A 276 -1.63 35.65 3.31
CA ASN A 276 -2.12 36.93 2.82
C ASN A 276 -1.15 38.06 3.21
N ASN A 277 -0.86 38.20 4.50
CA ASN A 277 -0.01 39.28 5.01
C ASN A 277 1.43 39.23 4.46
N THR A 278 1.97 38.03 4.22
CA THR A 278 3.36 37.87 3.77
C THR A 278 3.50 37.89 2.25
N LEU A 279 2.63 37.17 1.53
CA LEU A 279 2.76 36.91 0.10
C LEU A 279 1.66 37.54 -0.74
N GLY A 280 0.58 38.03 -0.14
CA GLY A 280 -0.60 38.56 -0.85
C GLY A 280 -1.41 37.46 -1.52
N ILE A 281 -1.46 36.27 -0.92
CA ILE A 281 -2.26 35.13 -1.41
C ILE A 281 -3.65 35.22 -0.79
N ASP A 282 -4.65 35.50 -1.60
CA ASP A 282 -6.06 35.48 -1.20
C ASP A 282 -6.62 34.05 -1.21
N SER A 283 -7.76 33.83 -0.57
CA SER A 283 -8.39 32.51 -0.48
C SER A 283 -8.67 31.84 -1.83
N SER A 284 -8.89 32.63 -2.90
CA SER A 284 -9.07 32.12 -4.27
C SER A 284 -7.79 31.56 -4.89
N ASP A 285 -6.62 31.96 -4.39
CA ASP A 285 -5.30 31.51 -4.86
C ASP A 285 -4.75 30.35 -4.00
N ILE A 286 -5.58 29.79 -3.11
CA ILE A 286 -5.27 28.64 -2.26
C ILE A 286 -6.05 27.41 -2.75
N GLY A 287 -5.36 26.43 -3.30
CA GLY A 287 -5.91 25.08 -3.51
C GLY A 287 -6.01 24.34 -2.18
N ILE A 288 -7.14 23.69 -1.91
CA ILE A 288 -7.36 22.90 -0.70
C ILE A 288 -7.75 21.49 -1.13
N SER A 289 -7.11 20.47 -0.53
CA SER A 289 -7.56 19.09 -0.67
C SER A 289 -8.71 18.81 0.31
N GLU A 290 -9.91 18.57 -0.23
CA GLU A 290 -11.08 18.12 0.55
C GLU A 290 -11.09 16.59 0.78
N ALA A 291 -10.11 15.87 0.24
CA ALA A 291 -10.05 14.42 0.34
C ALA A 291 -9.63 13.96 1.75
N GLU A 292 -10.47 13.18 2.40
CA GLU A 292 -10.13 12.43 3.62
C GLU A 292 -9.25 11.22 3.24
N GLN A 293 -7.95 11.36 3.47
CA GLN A 293 -6.95 10.32 3.23
C GLN A 293 -6.76 9.42 4.46
N GLN A 294 -7.05 9.95 5.65
CA GLN A 294 -6.91 9.31 6.95
C GLN A 294 -8.24 9.40 7.70
N LYS A 295 -8.70 8.27 8.24
CA LYS A 295 -9.99 8.21 8.96
C LYS A 295 -9.88 8.82 10.36
N ASP A 296 -10.97 9.38 10.88
CA ASP A 296 -11.14 10.00 12.21
C ASP A 296 -10.82 9.12 13.46
N GLY A 297 -10.20 7.94 13.30
CA GLY A 297 -9.72 7.08 14.39
C GLY A 297 -8.23 6.72 14.31
N ASP A 298 -7.54 7.11 13.24
CA ASP A 298 -6.09 7.00 13.12
C ASP A 298 -5.49 8.36 13.46
N THR A 299 -4.98 8.57 14.68
CA THR A 299 -4.50 9.89 15.12
C THR A 299 -2.99 10.08 14.97
N TRP A 300 -2.23 9.03 14.64
CA TRP A 300 -0.77 9.01 14.80
C TRP A 300 0.00 9.15 13.47
N ASN A 301 -0.69 9.03 12.33
CA ASN A 301 -0.07 8.92 11.01
C ASN A 301 -0.10 10.22 10.18
N CYS A 302 -0.63 11.33 10.70
CA CYS A 302 -0.72 12.60 9.98
C CYS A 302 0.66 13.09 9.47
N GLY A 303 1.74 12.85 10.21
CA GLY A 303 3.10 13.19 9.79
C GLY A 303 3.59 12.38 8.57
N ILE A 304 3.14 11.13 8.44
CA ILE A 304 3.46 10.28 7.28
C ILE A 304 2.76 10.80 6.04
N PHE A 305 1.45 11.09 6.15
CA PHE A 305 0.69 11.70 5.07
C PHE A 305 1.26 13.06 4.67
N ALA A 306 1.63 13.90 5.64
CA ALA A 306 2.20 15.22 5.37
C ALA A 306 3.50 15.13 4.55
N LEU A 307 4.41 14.21 4.87
CA LEU A 307 5.64 13.99 4.10
C LEU A 307 5.36 13.51 2.66
N ILE A 308 4.35 12.68 2.46
CA ILE A 308 4.00 12.12 1.14
C ILE A 308 3.29 13.17 0.29
N ASN A 309 2.31 13.85 0.86
CA ASN A 309 1.58 14.93 0.22
C ASN A 309 2.55 16.06 -0.17
N ALA A 310 3.48 16.43 0.71
CA ALA A 310 4.51 17.42 0.42
C ALA A 310 5.31 17.06 -0.83
N LYS A 311 5.80 15.82 -0.95
CA LYS A 311 6.53 15.35 -2.13
C LYS A 311 5.66 15.39 -3.39
N LYS A 312 4.48 14.79 -3.32
CA LYS A 312 3.57 14.66 -4.46
C LYS A 312 3.11 16.02 -5.00
N ILE A 313 2.67 16.92 -4.13
CA ILE A 313 2.25 18.27 -4.51
C ILE A 313 3.42 19.06 -5.11
N THR A 314 4.61 18.96 -4.49
CA THR A 314 5.81 19.65 -4.99
C THR A 314 6.18 19.19 -6.40
N ASP A 315 6.15 17.89 -6.68
CA ASP A 315 6.48 17.36 -8.01
C ASP A 315 5.43 17.78 -9.06
N MET A 316 4.15 17.64 -8.73
CA MET A 316 3.06 18.02 -9.63
C MET A 316 3.08 19.51 -9.98
N ILE A 317 3.44 20.38 -9.02
CA ILE A 317 3.63 21.80 -9.30
C ILE A 317 4.82 22.04 -10.23
N LYS A 318 5.93 21.30 -10.07
CA LYS A 318 7.08 21.38 -11.01
C LYS A 318 6.71 20.95 -12.42
N GLU A 319 5.82 19.97 -12.53
CA GLU A 319 5.28 19.47 -13.80
C GLU A 319 4.23 20.41 -14.43
N GLY A 320 3.88 21.51 -13.76
CA GLY A 320 2.88 22.47 -14.25
C GLY A 320 1.44 21.98 -14.13
N LYS A 321 1.15 21.04 -13.23
CA LYS A 321 -0.20 20.52 -13.00
C LYS A 321 -1.10 21.57 -12.34
N SER A 322 -2.37 21.58 -12.74
CA SER A 322 -3.40 22.42 -12.15
C SER A 322 -3.80 21.95 -10.74
N PHE A 323 -4.35 22.85 -9.92
CA PHE A 323 -4.83 22.51 -8.58
C PHE A 323 -5.93 21.43 -8.58
N GLY A 324 -6.76 21.37 -9.64
CA GLY A 324 -7.75 20.32 -9.81
C GLY A 324 -7.11 18.95 -10.07
N GLU A 325 -6.07 18.88 -10.89
CA GLU A 325 -5.30 17.64 -11.11
C GLU A 325 -4.62 17.16 -9.82
N ILE A 326 -4.05 18.10 -9.05
CA ILE A 326 -3.43 17.79 -7.74
C ILE A 326 -4.49 17.22 -6.79
N GLY A 327 -5.66 17.86 -6.66
CA GLY A 327 -6.74 17.36 -5.81
C GLY A 327 -7.22 15.96 -6.21
N ASN A 328 -7.38 15.71 -7.51
CA ASN A 328 -7.74 14.39 -8.03
C ASN A 328 -6.67 13.33 -7.76
N ALA A 329 -5.38 13.70 -7.81
CA ALA A 329 -4.29 12.77 -7.53
C ALA A 329 -4.18 12.47 -6.02
N LEU A 330 -4.49 13.43 -5.16
CA LEU A 330 -4.49 13.24 -3.70
C LEU A 330 -5.67 12.39 -3.23
N SER A 331 -6.86 12.55 -3.83
CA SER A 331 -8.06 11.75 -3.48
C SER A 331 -7.94 10.27 -3.85
N ARG A 332 -7.13 9.96 -4.87
CA ARG A 332 -6.82 8.58 -5.28
C ARG A 332 -5.61 7.99 -4.56
N CYS A 333 -4.94 8.77 -3.70
CA CYS A 333 -3.72 8.34 -3.04
C CYS A 333 -4.04 7.30 -1.96
N LYS A 334 -3.76 6.03 -2.26
CA LYS A 334 -3.85 4.91 -1.30
C LYS A 334 -2.48 4.28 -1.16
N PHE A 335 -1.97 4.24 0.06
CA PHE A 335 -0.72 3.56 0.37
C PHE A 335 -0.83 2.86 1.72
N SER A 336 -0.04 1.80 1.91
CA SER A 336 0.09 1.16 3.21
C SER A 336 0.87 2.08 4.16
N LEU A 337 0.28 2.42 5.29
CA LEU A 337 0.89 3.30 6.30
C LEU A 337 2.13 2.65 6.93
N GLU A 338 2.01 1.38 7.30
CA GLU A 338 3.13 0.54 7.75
C GLU A 338 4.30 0.61 6.75
N ARG A 339 4.01 0.69 5.44
CA ARG A 339 5.03 0.79 4.38
C ARG A 339 5.83 2.05 4.44
N LYS A 340 5.11 3.15 4.40
CA LYS A 340 5.74 4.46 4.34
C LYS A 340 6.54 4.70 5.61
N ARG A 341 6.08 4.15 6.74
CA ARG A 341 6.84 4.15 7.99
C ARG A 341 8.17 3.40 7.87
N LYS A 342 8.18 2.18 7.33
CA LYS A 342 9.44 1.41 7.12
C LYS A 342 10.38 2.11 6.13
N VAL A 343 9.87 2.57 5.00
CA VAL A 343 10.66 3.32 4.00
C VAL A 343 11.33 4.55 4.61
N PHE A 344 10.61 5.30 5.44
CA PHE A 344 11.17 6.45 6.14
C PHE A 344 12.16 6.04 7.24
N ALA A 345 11.91 4.93 7.95
CA ALA A 345 12.81 4.43 8.97
C ALA A 345 14.14 3.95 8.37
N ASP A 346 14.11 3.30 7.22
CA ASP A 346 15.31 2.80 6.54
C ASP A 346 16.12 3.94 5.93
N ALA A 347 15.47 4.96 5.35
CA ALA A 347 16.16 6.18 4.91
C ALA A 347 16.94 6.85 6.06
N LEU A 348 16.34 6.91 7.26
CA LEU A 348 17.02 7.42 8.46
C LEU A 348 18.17 6.53 8.95
N LYS A 349 18.10 5.20 8.76
CA LYS A 349 19.20 4.28 9.11
C LYS A 349 20.39 4.47 8.17
N GLN A 350 20.14 4.52 6.86
CA GLN A 350 21.16 4.68 5.83
C GLN A 350 21.90 6.01 5.98
N ASP A 351 21.19 7.12 6.25
CA ASP A 351 21.81 8.43 6.49
C ASP A 351 22.66 8.44 7.78
N LYS A 352 22.25 7.73 8.84
CA LYS A 352 23.08 7.57 10.05
C LYS A 352 24.35 6.76 9.77
N GLN A 353 24.25 5.68 8.99
CA GLN A 353 25.39 4.84 8.64
C GLN A 353 26.39 5.57 7.73
N SER A 354 25.89 6.36 6.77
CA SER A 354 26.74 7.18 5.89
C SER A 354 27.44 8.32 6.66
N ARG A 355 26.77 8.92 7.65
CA ARG A 355 27.39 9.91 8.55
C ARG A 355 28.38 9.32 9.55
N SER A 356 28.24 8.03 9.91
CA SER A 356 29.20 7.33 10.78
C SER A 356 30.45 6.80 10.05
N SER A 357 30.46 6.80 8.72
CA SER A 357 31.54 6.23 7.89
C SER A 357 32.46 7.28 7.26
N THR A 358 32.32 8.56 7.60
CA THR A 358 33.37 9.57 7.32
C THR A 358 34.56 9.41 8.28
N PRO A 359 35.80 9.39 7.78
CA PRO A 359 36.96 9.02 8.59
C PRO A 359 37.47 10.19 9.41
N ASP A 360 37.36 10.10 10.74
CA ASP A 360 38.31 10.74 11.64
C ASP A 360 38.80 9.74 12.69
N ASP A 361 40.12 9.69 12.78
CA ASP A 361 41.00 8.99 13.71
C ASP A 361 41.19 7.46 13.65
N ARG A 362 42.31 7.10 13.00
CA ARG A 362 43.16 5.96 13.34
C ARG A 362 43.55 6.03 14.81
N SER A 363 43.17 5.04 15.62
CA SER A 363 44.03 4.43 16.65
C SER A 363 43.22 3.57 17.63
N ARG A 364 43.15 2.25 17.39
CA ARG A 364 43.60 1.18 18.31
C ARG A 364 43.03 -0.16 17.86
N ARG A 365 43.94 -1.05 17.46
CA ARG A 365 43.75 -2.51 17.47
C ARG A 365 43.44 -2.95 18.90
N ILE A 366 42.52 -3.92 19.09
CA ILE A 366 42.81 -5.19 19.77
C ILE A 366 41.98 -6.31 19.11
N SER A 367 42.69 -7.41 18.89
CA SER A 367 42.40 -8.74 18.34
C SER A 367 41.48 -9.64 19.17
N GLY A 368 40.85 -10.63 18.53
CA GLY A 368 40.32 -11.84 19.18
C GLY A 368 39.50 -12.73 18.22
N ASP A 369 39.99 -13.94 17.96
CA ASP A 369 39.63 -14.89 16.90
C ASP A 369 38.29 -15.66 17.03
N SER A 370 37.87 -16.19 15.87
CA SER A 370 37.19 -17.48 15.60
C SER A 370 35.67 -17.58 15.77
N LEU A 371 34.91 -17.68 14.66
CA LEU A 371 34.61 -18.93 13.96
C LEU A 371 33.64 -18.68 12.79
N ASP A 372 34.19 -18.90 11.59
CA ASP A 372 33.61 -19.47 10.38
C ASP A 372 32.08 -19.67 10.26
N SER A 373 31.47 -18.89 9.35
CA SER A 373 30.47 -19.34 8.38
C SER A 373 30.34 -18.27 7.29
N GLY A 374 31.14 -18.39 6.22
CA GLY A 374 30.87 -17.72 4.94
C GLY A 374 29.54 -18.25 4.37
N CYS A 375 28.65 -17.43 3.83
CA CYS A 375 28.90 -16.55 2.70
C CYS A 375 28.22 -15.19 2.90
N GLY A 376 29.04 -14.15 3.07
CA GLY A 376 28.63 -12.77 2.89
C GLY A 376 28.71 -12.39 1.41
N LEU A 377 27.59 -11.94 0.86
CA LEU A 377 27.49 -10.98 -0.23
C LEU A 377 26.24 -10.13 0.05
N ASP A 378 26.43 -9.10 0.88
CA ASP A 378 25.84 -7.75 0.85
C ASP A 378 24.42 -7.55 0.27
N GLY A 379 23.46 -8.39 0.65
CA GLY A 379 22.04 -8.12 0.45
C GLY A 379 21.45 -7.43 1.67
N GLU A 380 21.00 -6.18 1.54
CA GLU A 380 20.17 -5.54 2.56
C GLU A 380 18.98 -6.47 2.91
N GLU A 381 18.89 -6.91 4.16
CA GLU A 381 17.74 -7.68 4.67
C GLU A 381 16.49 -6.79 4.67
N PHE A 382 15.66 -6.91 3.63
CA PHE A 382 14.38 -6.21 3.52
C PHE A 382 13.31 -6.83 4.45
N CYS A 383 13.18 -6.32 5.67
CA CYS A 383 12.18 -6.78 6.64
C CYS A 383 10.83 -6.02 6.52
N GLY A 384 9.71 -6.72 6.32
CA GLY A 384 8.33 -6.21 6.43
C GLY A 384 7.35 -6.51 5.28
N ASP A 385 6.34 -7.35 5.47
CA ASP A 385 5.36 -7.86 4.45
C ASP A 385 5.07 -6.93 3.23
N TRP A 386 5.68 -7.20 2.05
CA TRP A 386 5.61 -6.38 0.81
C TRP A 386 5.31 -7.24 -0.43
N PRO A 387 4.39 -6.87 -1.35
CA PRO A 387 3.81 -7.79 -2.34
C PRO A 387 4.48 -7.72 -3.72
N THR A 388 5.81 -7.74 -3.83
CA THR A 388 6.52 -7.98 -5.12
C THR A 388 7.30 -9.30 -5.01
N LEU A 389 7.67 -9.90 -6.14
CA LEU A 389 8.48 -11.13 -6.10
C LEU A 389 9.77 -10.98 -5.28
N VAL A 390 10.52 -9.90 -5.47
CA VAL A 390 11.82 -9.65 -4.80
C VAL A 390 11.69 -9.70 -3.28
N HIS A 391 10.79 -8.87 -2.74
CA HIS A 391 10.56 -8.78 -1.31
C HIS A 391 10.09 -10.11 -0.67
N GLN A 392 9.20 -10.83 -1.35
CA GLN A 392 8.64 -12.08 -0.82
C GLN A 392 9.68 -13.20 -0.85
N THR A 393 10.47 -13.27 -1.93
CA THR A 393 11.57 -14.22 -2.05
C THR A 393 12.66 -13.98 -1.01
N ASN A 394 13.05 -12.71 -0.79
CA ASN A 394 14.06 -12.36 0.21
C ASN A 394 13.64 -12.69 1.66
N ARG A 395 12.36 -12.93 1.91
CA ARG A 395 11.84 -13.40 3.22
C ARG A 395 11.62 -14.90 3.29
N GLY A 396 11.93 -15.63 2.24
CA GLY A 396 11.57 -17.03 2.11
C GLY A 396 10.06 -17.27 2.01
N ASN A 397 9.26 -16.24 1.70
CA ASN A 397 7.84 -16.43 1.39
C ASN A 397 7.66 -16.83 -0.07
N TYR A 398 7.88 -18.11 -0.34
CA TYR A 398 7.69 -18.70 -1.66
C TYR A 398 6.21 -18.90 -2.02
N GLY A 399 5.27 -18.60 -1.10
CA GLY A 399 3.81 -18.66 -1.29
C GLY A 399 3.18 -17.47 -2.02
N TYR A 400 3.99 -16.52 -2.47
CA TYR A 400 3.53 -15.29 -3.11
C TYR A 400 3.10 -15.50 -4.56
N TRP A 401 1.89 -15.05 -4.89
CA TRP A 401 1.36 -15.08 -6.26
C TRP A 401 1.96 -13.94 -7.08
N LEU A 402 2.65 -14.28 -8.17
CA LEU A 402 3.20 -13.29 -9.09
C LEU A 402 2.08 -12.40 -9.63
N GLN A 403 2.32 -11.09 -9.62
CA GLN A 403 1.43 -10.08 -10.18
C GLN A 403 1.80 -9.80 -11.63
N GLN A 404 0.92 -9.10 -12.35
CA GLN A 404 1.14 -8.76 -13.76
C GLN A 404 2.45 -7.99 -13.99
N HIS A 405 2.84 -7.11 -13.06
CA HIS A 405 4.11 -6.39 -13.15
C HIS A 405 5.32 -7.32 -12.98
N ASP A 406 5.25 -8.33 -12.10
CA ASP A 406 6.34 -9.33 -11.99
C ASP A 406 6.48 -10.07 -13.32
N ILE A 407 5.37 -10.55 -13.89
CA ILE A 407 5.36 -11.23 -15.19
C ILE A 407 5.97 -10.33 -16.28
N SER A 408 5.57 -9.06 -16.36
CA SER A 408 6.06 -8.16 -17.41
C SER A 408 7.54 -7.85 -17.29
N TYR A 409 8.02 -7.55 -16.07
CA TYR A 409 9.44 -7.25 -15.88
C TYR A 409 10.31 -8.49 -16.05
N ILE A 410 9.91 -9.66 -15.54
CA ILE A 410 10.67 -10.90 -15.71
C ILE A 410 10.69 -11.32 -17.19
N ALA A 411 9.55 -11.22 -17.89
CA ALA A 411 9.47 -11.51 -19.33
C ALA A 411 10.51 -10.70 -20.13
N ARG A 412 10.59 -9.40 -19.84
CA ARG A 412 11.54 -8.48 -20.47
C ARG A 412 13.00 -8.78 -20.08
N ILE A 413 13.29 -8.86 -18.79
CA ILE A 413 14.67 -8.92 -18.27
C ILE A 413 15.29 -10.29 -18.54
N GLN A 414 14.54 -11.37 -18.29
CA GLN A 414 15.08 -12.72 -18.33
C GLN A 414 15.05 -13.34 -19.72
N TYR A 415 14.00 -13.06 -20.51
CA TYR A 415 13.81 -13.68 -21.83
C TYR A 415 13.87 -12.69 -22.99
N GLY A 416 14.10 -11.40 -22.74
CA GLY A 416 14.18 -10.39 -23.78
C GLY A 416 12.86 -10.14 -24.51
N TYR A 417 11.73 -10.53 -23.90
CA TYR A 417 10.42 -10.33 -24.50
C TYR A 417 10.00 -8.86 -24.40
N LEU A 418 10.18 -8.14 -25.51
CA LEU A 418 9.74 -6.77 -25.70
C LEU A 418 8.59 -6.73 -26.70
N GLU A 419 7.51 -6.01 -26.37
CA GLU A 419 6.34 -5.85 -27.26
C GLU A 419 6.70 -5.17 -28.61
N ALA A 420 7.82 -4.45 -28.65
CA ALA A 420 8.34 -3.74 -29.83
C ALA A 420 9.59 -4.38 -30.45
N SER A 421 9.97 -5.60 -30.06
CA SER A 421 11.17 -6.22 -30.64
C SER A 421 10.99 -6.56 -32.12
N GLU A 422 12.04 -6.32 -32.91
CA GLU A 422 12.18 -6.79 -34.30
C GLU A 422 12.40 -8.32 -34.37
N ASN A 423 12.44 -9.00 -33.23
CA ASN A 423 12.62 -10.43 -33.15
C ASN A 423 11.40 -11.15 -33.73
N ASN A 424 11.60 -12.40 -34.18
CA ASN A 424 10.52 -13.25 -34.70
C ASN A 424 9.49 -13.68 -33.62
N VAL A 425 9.44 -13.01 -32.47
CA VAL A 425 8.57 -13.30 -31.33
C VAL A 425 7.70 -12.09 -31.01
N PHE A 426 6.38 -12.28 -31.11
CA PHE A 426 5.37 -11.32 -30.73
C PHE A 426 4.87 -11.65 -29.33
N PHE A 427 5.36 -10.93 -28.31
CA PHE A 427 5.02 -11.21 -26.92
C PHE A 427 3.84 -10.35 -26.42
N SER A 428 2.97 -10.95 -25.60
CA SER A 428 1.83 -10.24 -24.99
C SER A 428 1.51 -10.77 -23.58
N ILE A 429 1.02 -9.90 -22.70
CA ILE A 429 0.43 -10.28 -21.42
C ILE A 429 -1.02 -9.80 -21.40
N THR A 430 -1.98 -10.70 -21.21
CA THR A 430 -3.41 -10.38 -21.37
C THR A 430 -4.27 -10.96 -20.25
N GLY A 431 -5.35 -10.28 -19.87
CA GLY A 431 -6.32 -10.77 -18.87
C GLY A 431 -7.77 -10.78 -19.36
N ASP A 432 -8.05 -10.28 -20.56
CA ASP A 432 -9.41 -10.17 -21.09
C ASP A 432 -9.49 -10.63 -22.55
N VAL A 433 -10.71 -10.98 -22.96
CA VAL A 433 -11.00 -11.54 -24.28
C VAL A 433 -10.65 -10.57 -25.41
N ASN A 434 -10.94 -9.27 -25.24
CA ASN A 434 -10.67 -8.27 -26.27
C ASN A 434 -9.17 -8.06 -26.49
N SER A 435 -8.39 -7.92 -25.42
CA SER A 435 -6.94 -7.72 -25.51
C SER A 435 -6.24 -8.89 -26.21
N LEU A 436 -6.55 -10.14 -25.86
CA LEU A 436 -5.93 -11.29 -26.54
C LEU A 436 -6.34 -11.35 -28.03
N ASN A 437 -7.62 -11.13 -28.32
CA ASN A 437 -8.16 -11.15 -29.67
C ASN A 437 -7.48 -10.10 -30.57
N GLU A 438 -7.38 -8.85 -30.12
CA GLU A 438 -6.75 -7.78 -30.92
C GLU A 438 -5.24 -8.04 -31.14
N ARG A 439 -4.52 -8.55 -30.12
CA ARG A 439 -3.09 -8.89 -30.26
C ARG A 439 -2.86 -10.06 -31.23
N LEU A 440 -3.75 -11.06 -31.23
CA LEU A 440 -3.70 -12.16 -32.20
C LEU A 440 -4.03 -11.71 -33.62
N LYS A 441 -4.95 -10.75 -33.82
CA LYS A 441 -5.19 -10.14 -35.13
C LYS A 441 -3.96 -9.41 -35.65
N GLU A 442 -3.32 -8.60 -34.80
CA GLU A 442 -2.10 -7.88 -35.16
C GLU A 442 -1.00 -8.85 -35.60
N TYR A 443 -0.79 -9.90 -34.80
CA TYR A 443 0.13 -10.98 -35.13
C TYR A 443 -0.20 -11.67 -36.45
N LYS A 444 -1.46 -12.09 -36.65
CA LYS A 444 -1.92 -12.75 -37.89
C LYS A 444 -1.59 -11.90 -39.11
N ASN A 445 -1.97 -10.62 -39.07
CA ASN A 445 -1.74 -9.70 -40.17
C ASN A 445 -0.24 -9.57 -40.49
N LYS A 446 0.62 -9.43 -39.47
CA LYS A 446 2.08 -9.36 -39.64
C LYS A 446 2.66 -10.65 -40.21
N ALA A 447 2.28 -11.80 -39.65
CA ALA A 447 2.79 -13.11 -40.07
C ALA A 447 2.41 -13.44 -41.53
N GLU A 448 1.17 -13.16 -41.93
CA GLU A 448 0.67 -13.38 -43.29
C GLU A 448 1.27 -12.38 -44.30
N GLN A 449 1.40 -11.10 -43.92
CA GLN A 449 1.98 -10.06 -44.80
C GLN A 449 3.45 -10.31 -45.11
N GLU A 450 4.24 -10.66 -44.09
CA GLU A 450 5.67 -10.90 -44.25
C GLU A 450 5.99 -12.32 -44.72
N ASN A 451 5.00 -13.22 -44.69
CA ASN A 451 5.13 -14.64 -44.97
C ASN A 451 6.35 -15.27 -44.25
N SER A 452 6.56 -14.85 -42.99
CA SER A 452 7.72 -15.20 -42.19
C SER A 452 7.30 -16.07 -40.99
N LYS A 453 8.21 -16.95 -40.56
CA LYS A 453 8.00 -17.85 -39.43
C LYS A 453 8.11 -17.05 -38.13
N LYS A 454 7.03 -16.34 -37.80
CA LYS A 454 6.87 -15.62 -36.53
C LYS A 454 6.14 -16.50 -35.52
N THR A 455 6.44 -16.27 -34.25
CA THR A 455 5.82 -16.93 -33.12
C THR A 455 5.14 -15.87 -32.27
N PHE A 456 3.87 -16.07 -31.94
CA PHE A 456 3.15 -15.31 -30.93
C PHE A 456 3.26 -16.03 -29.59
N THR A 457 3.66 -15.32 -28.55
CA THR A 457 3.87 -15.88 -27.21
C THR A 457 3.10 -15.04 -26.21
N SER A 458 2.22 -15.66 -25.43
CA SER A 458 1.40 -14.95 -24.47
C SER A 458 1.37 -15.63 -23.11
N VAL A 459 1.48 -14.81 -22.07
CA VAL A 459 1.17 -15.18 -20.68
C VAL A 459 -0.19 -14.58 -20.33
N ILE A 460 -1.16 -15.44 -20.05
CA ILE A 460 -2.57 -15.07 -19.92
C ILE A 460 -3.00 -15.22 -18.47
N ASN A 461 -3.61 -14.18 -17.89
CA ASN A 461 -4.28 -14.25 -16.61
C ASN A 461 -5.71 -14.74 -16.80
N LEU A 462 -6.04 -15.95 -16.33
CA LEU A 462 -7.42 -16.46 -16.35
C LEU A 462 -8.30 -15.87 -15.22
N GLY A 463 -7.72 -15.02 -14.37
CA GLY A 463 -8.35 -14.44 -13.19
C GLY A 463 -7.73 -14.98 -11.90
N GLY A 464 -7.80 -14.20 -10.82
CA GLY A 464 -7.26 -14.62 -9.53
C GLY A 464 -5.75 -14.87 -9.51
N ASN A 465 -4.98 -14.25 -10.42
CA ASN A 465 -3.55 -14.49 -10.63
C ASN A 465 -3.21 -15.92 -11.08
N HIS A 466 -4.16 -16.61 -11.73
CA HIS A 466 -3.91 -17.88 -12.40
C HIS A 466 -3.31 -17.62 -13.79
N TRP A 467 -2.01 -17.82 -13.91
CA TRP A 467 -1.24 -17.56 -15.13
C TRP A 467 -1.06 -18.83 -15.97
N VAL A 468 -1.32 -18.72 -17.27
CA VAL A 468 -1.16 -19.81 -18.25
C VAL A 468 -0.41 -19.34 -19.48
N THR A 469 0.10 -20.27 -20.27
CA THR A 469 0.86 -19.98 -21.49
C THR A 469 0.07 -20.33 -22.73
N LEU A 470 0.11 -19.45 -23.73
CA LEU A 470 -0.31 -19.74 -25.10
C LEU A 470 0.79 -19.33 -26.06
N VAL A 471 1.24 -20.25 -26.92
CA VAL A 471 2.17 -19.96 -28.00
C VAL A 471 1.57 -20.38 -29.33
N VAL A 472 1.60 -19.51 -30.33
CA VAL A 472 1.10 -19.76 -31.67
C VAL A 472 2.22 -19.55 -32.67
N SER A 473 2.42 -20.49 -33.59
CA SER A 473 3.40 -20.35 -34.66
C SER A 473 2.72 -20.38 -36.02
N TYR A 474 3.18 -19.52 -36.93
CA TYR A 474 2.76 -19.53 -38.33
C TYR A 474 3.75 -20.32 -39.16
N ASN A 475 3.27 -21.23 -39.99
CA ASN A 475 4.08 -21.96 -40.96
C ASN A 475 3.86 -21.39 -42.38
N PRO A 476 4.84 -20.65 -42.93
CA PRO A 476 4.72 -20.05 -44.27
C PRO A 476 4.56 -21.07 -45.40
N ALA A 477 5.07 -22.30 -45.24
CA ALA A 477 5.06 -23.31 -46.30
C ALA A 477 3.66 -23.83 -46.62
N ASN A 478 2.81 -23.97 -45.59
CA ASN A 478 1.43 -24.44 -45.73
C ASN A 478 0.37 -23.38 -45.36
N LYS A 479 0.81 -22.17 -44.97
CA LYS A 479 -0.04 -21.05 -44.54
C LYS A 479 -0.98 -21.40 -43.40
N LYS A 480 -0.54 -22.25 -42.47
CA LYS A 480 -1.34 -22.66 -41.30
C LYS A 480 -0.74 -22.14 -40.01
N PHE A 481 -1.62 -21.87 -39.06
CA PHE A 481 -1.27 -21.60 -37.67
C PHE A 481 -1.35 -22.89 -36.86
N VAL A 482 -0.40 -23.07 -35.96
CA VAL A 482 -0.43 -24.11 -34.91
C VAL A 482 -0.34 -23.42 -33.56
N ALA A 483 -1.06 -23.94 -32.57
CA ALA A 483 -1.11 -23.39 -31.22
C ALA A 483 -0.76 -24.46 -30.19
N TYR A 484 -0.01 -24.03 -29.18
CA TYR A 484 0.30 -24.84 -28.00
C TYR A 484 -0.10 -24.07 -26.75
N TYR A 485 -0.93 -24.71 -25.92
CA TYR A 485 -1.39 -24.18 -24.64
C TYR A 485 -0.81 -25.00 -23.49
N CYS A 486 -0.42 -24.32 -22.41
CA CYS A 486 0.05 -24.98 -21.23
C CYS A 486 -0.46 -24.29 -19.96
N ASP A 487 -1.18 -25.08 -19.15
CA ASP A 487 -1.47 -24.76 -17.77
C ASP A 487 -0.62 -25.71 -16.89
N SER A 488 0.19 -25.14 -16.00
CA SER A 488 1.03 -25.87 -15.06
C SER A 488 0.29 -26.85 -14.14
N PHE A 489 -1.03 -26.67 -13.95
CA PHE A 489 -1.87 -27.62 -13.23
C PHE A 489 -2.31 -28.83 -14.09
N GLY A 490 -1.97 -28.85 -15.39
CA GLY A 490 -2.35 -29.90 -16.33
C GLY A 490 -3.79 -29.79 -16.84
N THR A 491 -4.42 -28.62 -16.70
CA THR A 491 -5.79 -28.38 -17.20
C THR A 491 -5.74 -28.10 -18.70
N PRO A 492 -6.25 -28.97 -19.59
CA PRO A 492 -6.21 -28.73 -21.03
C PRO A 492 -7.28 -27.72 -21.48
N LEU A 493 -7.14 -27.21 -22.70
CA LEU A 493 -8.23 -26.51 -23.37
C LEU A 493 -9.42 -27.46 -23.62
N PRO A 494 -10.67 -26.96 -23.60
CA PRO A 494 -11.84 -27.79 -23.88
C PRO A 494 -11.88 -28.25 -25.34
N ASP A 495 -12.20 -29.53 -25.57
CA ASP A 495 -12.33 -30.11 -26.91
C ASP A 495 -13.59 -29.62 -27.66
N VAL A 496 -14.63 -29.26 -26.89
CA VAL A 496 -15.91 -28.74 -27.39
C VAL A 496 -16.15 -27.38 -26.77
N ILE A 497 -16.35 -26.37 -27.61
CA ILE A 497 -16.68 -25.01 -27.18
C ILE A 497 -18.17 -24.81 -27.36
N ASP A 498 -18.77 -24.03 -26.47
CA ASP A 498 -20.08 -23.44 -26.72
C ASP A 498 -20.02 -22.56 -27.99
N PRO A 499 -20.79 -22.87 -29.05
CA PRO A 499 -20.84 -22.06 -30.28
C PRO A 499 -21.16 -20.59 -30.04
N SER A 500 -21.79 -20.25 -28.91
CA SER A 500 -22.09 -18.87 -28.51
C SER A 500 -20.82 -18.03 -28.28
N VAL A 501 -19.74 -18.63 -27.78
CA VAL A 501 -18.47 -17.97 -27.49
C VAL A 501 -17.76 -17.61 -28.79
N GLU A 502 -17.59 -18.58 -29.69
CA GLU A 502 -16.99 -18.37 -31.01
C GLU A 502 -17.80 -17.33 -31.80
N SER A 503 -19.14 -17.46 -31.81
CA SER A 503 -20.04 -16.54 -32.51
C SER A 503 -19.94 -15.10 -31.98
N SER A 504 -19.81 -14.92 -30.66
CA SER A 504 -19.64 -13.59 -30.05
C SER A 504 -18.32 -12.93 -30.48
N ILE A 505 -17.22 -13.68 -30.47
CA ILE A 505 -15.90 -13.19 -30.90
C ILE A 505 -15.91 -12.88 -32.40
N TYR A 506 -16.47 -13.77 -33.22
CA TYR A 506 -16.63 -13.55 -34.65
C TYR A 506 -17.47 -12.30 -34.95
N THR A 507 -18.58 -12.12 -34.23
CA THR A 507 -19.43 -10.94 -34.36
C THR A 507 -18.69 -9.66 -33.98
N ALA A 508 -17.94 -9.67 -32.87
CA ALA A 508 -17.11 -8.53 -32.46
C ALA A 508 -16.03 -8.19 -33.50
N ASN A 509 -15.43 -9.21 -34.15
CA ASN A 509 -14.47 -9.03 -35.24
C ASN A 509 -15.15 -8.37 -36.44
N LYS A 510 -16.32 -8.87 -36.84
CA LYS A 510 -17.11 -8.31 -37.94
C LYS A 510 -17.56 -6.87 -37.68
N ILE A 511 -17.96 -6.54 -36.44
CA ILE A 511 -18.28 -5.15 -36.03
C ILE A 511 -17.06 -4.26 -36.21
N THR A 512 -15.89 -4.70 -35.76
CA THR A 512 -14.63 -3.96 -35.88
C THR A 512 -14.31 -3.67 -37.36
N GLU A 513 -14.35 -4.69 -38.21
CA GLU A 513 -13.99 -4.59 -39.62
C GLU A 513 -15.00 -3.80 -40.46
N LYS A 514 -16.30 -4.06 -40.28
CA LYS A 514 -17.35 -3.53 -41.17
C LYS A 514 -17.95 -2.22 -40.70
N GLN A 515 -17.82 -1.87 -39.42
CA GLN A 515 -18.46 -0.69 -38.86
C GLN A 515 -17.43 0.24 -38.23
N LEU A 516 -16.62 -0.26 -37.29
CA LEU A 516 -15.72 0.58 -36.51
C LEU A 516 -14.62 1.23 -37.37
N ILE A 517 -13.89 0.44 -38.18
CA ILE A 517 -12.83 0.97 -39.05
C ILE A 517 -13.35 1.99 -40.07
N PRO A 518 -14.45 1.73 -40.81
CA PRO A 518 -15.05 2.74 -41.69
C PRO A 518 -15.42 4.05 -41.00
N LEU A 519 -16.10 3.97 -39.84
CA LEU A 519 -16.48 5.16 -39.05
C LEU A 519 -15.26 5.94 -38.56
N MET A 520 -14.20 5.25 -38.13
CA MET A 520 -12.93 5.89 -37.75
C MET A 520 -12.28 6.61 -38.93
N ASN A 521 -12.22 5.98 -40.10
CA ASN A 521 -11.66 6.57 -41.31
C ASN A 521 -12.49 7.79 -41.78
N GLU A 522 -13.81 7.72 -41.68
CA GLU A 522 -14.69 8.84 -41.94
C GLU A 522 -14.46 9.99 -40.96
N ASN A 523 -14.32 9.68 -39.67
CA ASN A 523 -14.01 10.69 -38.65
C ASN A 523 -12.69 11.41 -38.96
N SER A 524 -11.65 10.66 -39.31
CA SER A 524 -10.36 11.24 -39.70
C SER A 524 -10.47 12.14 -40.94
N LYS A 525 -11.34 11.80 -41.90
CA LYS A 525 -11.60 12.66 -43.08
C LYS A 525 -12.34 13.93 -42.69
N LEU A 526 -13.33 13.86 -41.79
CA LEU A 526 -14.08 15.01 -41.30
C LEU A 526 -13.18 15.97 -40.53
N ILE A 527 -12.30 15.46 -39.66
CA ILE A 527 -11.30 16.26 -38.92
C ILE A 527 -10.41 17.05 -39.91
N ARG A 528 -9.84 16.39 -40.92
CA ARG A 528 -9.00 17.06 -41.94
C ARG A 528 -9.77 18.12 -42.73
N LYS A 529 -11.06 17.90 -43.00
CA LYS A 529 -11.90 18.89 -43.68
C LYS A 529 -12.19 20.11 -42.80
N GLN A 530 -12.43 19.88 -41.51
CA GLN A 530 -12.65 20.95 -40.52
C GLN A 530 -11.41 21.82 -40.35
N GLU A 531 -10.22 21.22 -40.30
CA GLU A 531 -8.94 21.94 -40.28
C GLU A 531 -8.72 22.83 -41.51
N SER A 532 -9.31 22.46 -42.65
CA SER A 532 -9.25 23.25 -43.90
C SER A 532 -10.37 24.30 -44.05
N ASN A 533 -11.40 24.27 -43.20
CA ASN A 533 -12.56 25.16 -43.28
C ASN A 533 -13.25 25.26 -41.90
N THR A 534 -12.76 26.19 -41.07
CA THR A 534 -13.06 26.27 -39.63
C THR A 534 -14.50 26.67 -39.30
N ASP A 535 -15.21 27.33 -40.22
CA ASP A 535 -16.56 27.92 -40.00
C ASP A 535 -17.70 27.17 -40.72
N ASN A 536 -17.60 25.85 -40.88
CA ASN A 536 -18.68 25.06 -41.49
C ASN A 536 -19.50 24.29 -40.46
N SER A 537 -20.61 24.88 -40.01
CA SER A 537 -21.54 24.28 -39.04
C SER A 537 -22.06 22.90 -39.46
N LYS A 538 -22.14 22.62 -40.76
CA LYS A 538 -22.56 21.32 -41.29
C LYS A 538 -21.52 20.22 -41.07
N ILE A 539 -20.22 20.56 -41.16
CA ILE A 539 -19.13 19.60 -40.91
C ILE A 539 -19.08 19.23 -39.43
N GLU A 540 -19.35 20.19 -38.55
CA GLU A 540 -19.41 19.95 -37.10
C GLU A 540 -20.58 19.02 -36.73
N GLU A 541 -21.76 19.23 -37.32
CA GLU A 541 -22.91 18.34 -37.11
C GLU A 541 -22.65 16.90 -37.62
N GLU A 542 -22.07 16.76 -38.82
CA GLU A 542 -21.70 15.45 -39.39
C GLU A 542 -20.68 14.71 -38.50
N LYS A 543 -19.70 15.43 -37.96
CA LYS A 543 -18.71 14.88 -37.03
C LYS A 543 -19.34 14.40 -35.73
N GLN A 544 -20.20 15.21 -35.10
CA GLN A 544 -20.89 14.83 -33.87
C GLN A 544 -21.75 13.58 -34.05
N ASN A 545 -22.48 13.48 -35.17
CA ASN A 545 -23.25 12.30 -35.51
C ASN A 545 -22.36 11.06 -35.70
N ASN A 546 -21.22 11.21 -36.39
CA ASN A 546 -20.27 10.13 -36.59
C ASN A 546 -19.61 9.67 -35.27
N GLU A 547 -19.29 10.60 -34.36
CA GLU A 547 -18.76 10.29 -33.02
C GLU A 547 -19.80 9.56 -32.15
N ALA A 548 -21.07 9.94 -32.24
CA ALA A 548 -22.16 9.23 -31.56
C ALA A 548 -22.32 7.79 -32.09
N ALA A 549 -22.30 7.61 -33.41
CA ALA A 549 -22.31 6.28 -34.02
C ALA A 549 -21.10 5.44 -33.60
N LEU A 550 -19.91 6.03 -33.59
CA LEU A 550 -18.68 5.37 -33.14
C LEU A 550 -18.79 4.89 -31.68
N ARG A 551 -19.39 5.70 -30.80
CA ARG A 551 -19.62 5.32 -29.40
C ARG A 551 -20.56 4.13 -29.27
N CYS A 552 -21.67 4.14 -30.02
CA CYS A 552 -22.65 3.04 -30.03
C CYS A 552 -22.00 1.73 -30.50
N VAL A 553 -21.30 1.77 -31.64
CA VAL A 553 -20.63 0.58 -32.22
C VAL A 553 -19.53 0.04 -31.30
N ARG A 554 -18.80 0.90 -30.58
CA ARG A 554 -17.84 0.46 -29.55
C ARG A 554 -18.53 -0.28 -28.41
N GLN A 555 -19.66 0.25 -27.93
CA GLN A 555 -20.41 -0.36 -26.84
C GLN A 555 -20.96 -1.74 -27.24
N ASP A 556 -21.51 -1.88 -28.46
CA ASP A 556 -21.98 -3.16 -28.99
C ASP A 556 -20.84 -4.18 -29.09
N LYS A 557 -19.64 -3.76 -29.50
CA LYS A 557 -18.45 -4.63 -29.49
C LYS A 557 -18.08 -5.02 -28.06
N GLU A 558 -17.99 -4.05 -27.16
CA GLU A 558 -17.57 -4.26 -25.77
C GLU A 558 -18.50 -5.21 -25.02
N GLU A 559 -19.81 -5.18 -25.26
CA GLU A 559 -20.75 -6.13 -24.67
C GLU A 559 -20.42 -7.59 -25.02
N LEU A 560 -19.87 -7.82 -26.20
CA LEU A 560 -19.50 -9.17 -26.66
C LEU A 560 -18.19 -9.66 -26.04
N VAL A 561 -17.18 -8.79 -25.92
CA VAL A 561 -15.78 -9.18 -25.64
C VAL A 561 -15.11 -8.52 -24.43
N ASN A 562 -15.74 -7.58 -23.73
CA ASN A 562 -15.20 -7.01 -22.49
C ASN A 562 -15.45 -7.93 -21.29
N LYS A 563 -14.81 -9.10 -21.32
CA LYS A 563 -15.00 -10.18 -20.35
C LYS A 563 -13.64 -10.71 -19.88
N GLN A 564 -13.57 -11.14 -18.61
CA GLN A 564 -12.44 -11.90 -18.09
C GLN A 564 -12.26 -13.16 -18.95
N ILE A 565 -11.03 -13.40 -19.41
CA ILE A 565 -10.74 -14.52 -20.30
C ILE A 565 -10.74 -15.85 -19.53
N ASN A 566 -11.16 -16.93 -20.20
CA ASN A 566 -11.09 -18.30 -19.70
C ASN A 566 -10.68 -19.25 -20.84
N THR A 567 -10.54 -20.55 -20.57
CA THR A 567 -10.08 -21.54 -21.56
C THR A 567 -11.00 -21.66 -22.77
N ALA A 568 -12.33 -21.59 -22.60
CA ALA A 568 -13.28 -21.62 -23.73
C ALA A 568 -13.12 -20.38 -24.64
N HIS A 569 -12.90 -19.20 -24.04
CA HIS A 569 -12.60 -17.99 -24.81
C HIS A 569 -11.30 -18.12 -25.61
N ILE A 570 -10.24 -18.73 -25.05
CA ILE A 570 -8.98 -18.93 -25.78
C ILE A 570 -9.21 -19.73 -27.06
N VAL A 571 -9.90 -20.88 -26.96
CA VAL A 571 -10.17 -21.70 -28.16
C VAL A 571 -11.06 -20.95 -29.16
N GLY A 572 -12.09 -20.24 -28.67
CA GLY A 572 -12.96 -19.43 -29.52
C GLY A 572 -12.22 -18.31 -30.26
N ILE A 573 -11.22 -17.69 -29.62
CA ILE A 573 -10.36 -16.68 -30.27
C ILE A 573 -9.48 -17.35 -31.33
N LEU A 574 -8.85 -18.48 -31.04
CA LEU A 574 -8.02 -19.21 -32.00
C LEU A 574 -8.80 -19.62 -33.25
N GLN A 575 -10.04 -20.09 -33.08
CA GLN A 575 -10.92 -20.43 -34.20
C GLN A 575 -11.40 -19.19 -34.96
N ALA A 576 -12.04 -18.23 -34.28
CA ALA A 576 -12.65 -17.07 -34.94
C ALA A 576 -11.62 -16.09 -35.55
N THR A 577 -10.40 -16.04 -35.01
CA THR A 577 -9.37 -15.06 -35.43
C THR A 577 -8.34 -15.68 -36.36
N LEU A 578 -7.80 -16.84 -36.00
CA LEU A 578 -6.75 -17.51 -36.77
C LEU A 578 -7.28 -18.58 -37.74
N GLY A 579 -8.56 -18.98 -37.61
CA GLY A 579 -9.16 -20.01 -38.46
C GLY A 579 -8.68 -21.43 -38.14
N ILE A 580 -8.22 -21.68 -36.91
CA ILE A 580 -7.73 -23.00 -36.50
C ILE A 580 -8.92 -23.89 -36.13
N ASN A 581 -9.61 -24.43 -37.14
CA ASN A 581 -10.81 -25.26 -36.96
C ASN A 581 -10.51 -26.74 -36.73
N ASP A 582 -9.28 -27.16 -37.04
CA ASP A 582 -8.82 -28.52 -36.87
C ASP A 582 -8.07 -28.63 -35.55
N ASN A 583 -8.67 -29.35 -34.59
CA ASN A 583 -8.13 -29.55 -33.25
C ASN A 583 -6.74 -30.22 -33.27
N SER A 584 -6.31 -30.86 -34.36
CA SER A 584 -4.93 -31.38 -34.47
C SER A 584 -3.87 -30.27 -34.52
N ASN A 585 -4.25 -29.03 -34.86
CA ASN A 585 -3.37 -27.87 -34.86
C ASN A 585 -3.41 -27.09 -33.53
N ILE A 586 -4.20 -27.53 -32.55
CA ILE A 586 -4.22 -26.98 -31.19
C ILE A 586 -3.84 -28.10 -30.24
N LYS A 587 -2.66 -27.99 -29.61
CA LYS A 587 -2.25 -28.94 -28.59
C LYS A 587 -2.28 -28.29 -27.21
N SER A 588 -2.75 -29.04 -26.22
CA SER A 588 -2.73 -28.62 -24.82
C SER A 588 -1.95 -29.63 -24.00
N SER A 589 -0.98 -29.14 -23.23
CA SER A 589 -0.27 -29.97 -22.26
C SER A 589 -1.24 -30.51 -21.21
N LYS A 590 -1.17 -31.81 -20.95
CA LYS A 590 -1.85 -32.47 -19.82
C LYS A 590 -0.88 -32.77 -18.67
N ALA A 591 0.40 -32.46 -18.85
CA ALA A 591 1.42 -32.67 -17.85
C ALA A 591 1.21 -31.69 -16.69
N LYS A 592 1.05 -32.25 -15.48
CA LYS A 592 0.99 -31.45 -14.26
C LYS A 592 2.42 -31.13 -13.82
N GLN A 593 2.80 -29.86 -13.93
CA GLN A 593 4.15 -29.37 -13.62
C GLN A 593 4.27 -28.86 -12.18
N GLN A 594 3.16 -28.43 -11.58
CA GLN A 594 3.15 -27.94 -10.21
C GLN A 594 2.08 -28.61 -9.35
N ASN A 595 2.35 -28.68 -8.04
CA ASN A 595 1.38 -29.11 -7.03
C ASN A 595 1.05 -28.00 -6.03
N ASP A 596 1.82 -26.91 -6.01
CA ASP A 596 1.51 -25.74 -5.21
C ASP A 596 0.51 -24.82 -5.92
N GLY A 597 -0.12 -23.92 -5.15
CA GLY A 597 -1.18 -23.06 -5.66
C GLY A 597 -0.70 -21.72 -6.22
N TRP A 598 0.59 -21.36 -6.11
CA TRP A 598 1.04 -19.96 -6.19
C TRP A 598 2.18 -19.72 -7.18
N ASN A 599 2.79 -20.77 -7.73
CA ASN A 599 3.90 -20.67 -8.68
C ASN A 599 3.49 -20.70 -10.16
N CYS A 600 2.19 -20.67 -10.47
CA CYS A 600 1.69 -20.71 -11.87
C CYS A 600 2.34 -19.63 -12.76
N GLY A 601 2.62 -18.43 -12.21
CA GLY A 601 3.29 -17.36 -12.95
C GLY A 601 4.72 -17.70 -13.40
N ILE A 602 5.48 -18.44 -12.58
CA ILE A 602 6.84 -18.87 -12.90
C ILE A 602 6.80 -19.92 -14.00
N PHE A 603 5.93 -20.93 -13.85
CA PHE A 603 5.74 -21.93 -14.89
C PHE A 603 5.24 -21.31 -16.19
N ALA A 604 4.33 -20.34 -16.13
CA ALA A 604 3.81 -19.69 -17.34
C ALA A 604 4.93 -18.97 -18.13
N LEU A 605 5.86 -18.32 -17.45
CA LEU A 605 7.02 -17.67 -18.05
C LEU A 605 8.02 -18.69 -18.62
N GLU A 606 8.35 -19.75 -17.86
CA GLU A 606 9.27 -20.80 -18.28
C GLU A 606 8.72 -21.61 -19.46
N ASN A 607 7.46 -22.01 -19.40
CA ASN A 607 6.76 -22.66 -20.51
C ASN A 607 6.72 -21.75 -21.74
N ALA A 608 6.45 -20.45 -21.56
CA ALA A 608 6.48 -19.49 -22.66
C ALA A 608 7.84 -19.46 -23.34
N ASN A 609 8.93 -19.45 -22.57
CA ASN A 609 10.29 -19.52 -23.11
C ASN A 609 10.56 -20.84 -23.86
N ILE A 610 10.35 -21.98 -23.22
CA ILE A 610 10.65 -23.31 -23.78
C ILE A 610 9.86 -23.54 -25.08
N ILE A 611 8.54 -23.33 -25.05
CA ILE A 611 7.67 -23.56 -26.21
C ILE A 611 8.08 -22.62 -27.35
N THR A 612 8.35 -21.34 -27.05
CA THR A 612 8.74 -20.36 -28.08
C THR A 612 10.05 -20.75 -28.76
N GLN A 613 11.06 -21.16 -27.99
CA GLN A 613 12.35 -21.61 -28.54
C GLN A 613 12.16 -22.83 -29.45
N MET A 614 11.47 -23.87 -28.96
CA MET A 614 11.24 -25.11 -29.71
C MET A 614 10.46 -24.88 -31.01
N LEU A 615 9.39 -24.07 -30.98
CA LEU A 615 8.61 -23.77 -32.19
C LEU A 615 9.42 -22.91 -33.18
N THR A 616 10.22 -21.97 -32.68
CA THR A 616 11.11 -21.16 -33.52
C THR A 616 12.16 -22.04 -34.22
N GLU A 617 12.70 -23.04 -33.53
CA GLU A 617 13.60 -24.07 -34.09
C GLU A 617 12.90 -25.06 -35.03
N GLY A 618 11.56 -25.08 -35.05
CA GLY A 618 10.77 -25.96 -35.94
C GLY A 618 10.54 -27.36 -35.40
N LYS A 619 10.65 -27.53 -34.09
CA LYS A 619 10.21 -28.75 -33.39
C LYS A 619 8.70 -28.93 -33.53
N SER A 620 8.25 -30.18 -33.51
CA SER A 620 6.83 -30.51 -33.57
C SER A 620 6.12 -30.24 -32.23
N LEU A 621 4.78 -30.16 -32.24
CA LEU A 621 4.01 -30.07 -30.99
C LEU A 621 4.17 -31.33 -30.11
N ASP A 622 4.57 -32.46 -30.69
CA ASP A 622 4.86 -33.69 -29.94
C ASP A 622 6.21 -33.61 -29.21
N ASP A 623 7.22 -33.02 -29.85
CA ASP A 623 8.50 -32.74 -29.20
C ASP A 623 8.33 -31.78 -28.02
N VAL A 624 7.51 -30.72 -28.20
CA VAL A 624 7.19 -29.76 -27.13
C VAL A 624 6.50 -30.45 -25.95
N GLU A 625 5.51 -31.30 -26.20
CA GLU A 625 4.84 -32.06 -25.14
C GLU A 625 5.80 -32.94 -24.36
N LYS A 626 6.69 -33.63 -25.08
CA LYS A 626 7.71 -34.46 -24.45
C LYS A 626 8.61 -33.63 -23.54
N GLU A 627 9.16 -32.53 -24.04
CA GLU A 627 10.03 -31.64 -23.27
C GLU A 627 9.33 -31.12 -22.00
N LEU A 628 8.11 -30.58 -22.14
CA LEU A 628 7.36 -30.04 -21.00
C LEU A 628 6.96 -31.12 -19.98
N SER A 629 6.74 -32.36 -20.41
CA SER A 629 6.42 -33.47 -19.52
C SER A 629 7.61 -33.95 -18.68
N GLU A 630 8.82 -33.77 -19.20
CA GLU A 630 10.07 -34.14 -18.53
C GLU A 630 10.66 -32.95 -17.73
N TYR A 631 10.22 -31.72 -18.03
CA TYR A 631 10.71 -30.50 -17.41
C TYR A 631 10.46 -30.47 -15.90
N LYS A 632 11.53 -30.26 -15.13
CA LYS A 632 11.49 -30.10 -13.68
C LYS A 632 12.16 -28.81 -13.31
N LEU A 633 11.48 -28.05 -12.45
CA LEU A 633 11.93 -26.74 -12.01
C LEU A 633 12.22 -26.77 -10.51
N ASP A 634 13.40 -26.30 -10.11
CA ASP A 634 13.64 -25.90 -8.72
C ASP A 634 13.02 -24.53 -8.51
N LEU A 635 11.84 -24.50 -7.89
CA LEU A 635 11.04 -23.29 -7.74
C LEU A 635 11.69 -22.24 -6.85
N ASP A 636 12.36 -22.67 -5.78
CA ASP A 636 13.00 -21.75 -4.85
C ASP A 636 14.21 -21.11 -5.51
N GLU A 637 15.01 -21.90 -6.25
CA GLU A 637 16.12 -21.35 -7.01
C GLU A 637 15.65 -20.46 -8.13
N LYS A 638 14.57 -20.83 -8.83
CA LYS A 638 14.05 -20.00 -9.92
C LYS A 638 13.51 -18.66 -9.43
N ARG A 639 12.87 -18.64 -8.26
CA ARG A 639 12.46 -17.39 -7.62
C ARG A 639 13.64 -16.52 -7.25
N ARG A 640 14.73 -17.11 -6.73
CA ARG A 640 15.98 -16.38 -6.46
C ARG A 640 16.61 -15.85 -7.74
N GLU A 641 16.61 -16.61 -8.83
CA GLU A 641 17.07 -16.17 -10.14
C GLU A 641 16.31 -14.93 -10.63
N PHE A 642 14.98 -14.99 -10.65
CA PHE A 642 14.15 -13.85 -11.05
C PHE A 642 14.34 -12.65 -10.12
N THR A 643 14.46 -12.89 -8.81
CA THR A 643 14.72 -11.84 -7.82
C THR A 643 16.04 -11.14 -8.10
N ARG A 644 17.12 -11.90 -8.33
CA ARG A 644 18.44 -11.35 -8.72
C ARG A 644 18.37 -10.55 -10.01
N ALA A 645 17.62 -11.04 -11.00
CA ALA A 645 17.44 -10.34 -12.28
C ALA A 645 16.72 -8.99 -12.10
N LEU A 646 15.64 -8.95 -11.32
CA LEU A 646 14.88 -7.73 -11.04
C LEU A 646 15.71 -6.71 -10.25
N MET A 647 16.46 -7.15 -9.23
CA MET A 647 17.32 -6.26 -8.44
C MET A 647 18.44 -5.62 -9.25
N ASN A 648 18.89 -6.24 -10.33
CA ASN A 648 19.93 -5.72 -11.20
C ASN A 648 19.40 -4.81 -12.32
N ASP A 649 18.08 -4.67 -12.46
CA ASP A 649 17.46 -3.87 -13.51
C ASP A 649 17.10 -2.45 -13.03
N GLU A 650 17.65 -1.45 -13.72
CA GLU A 650 17.47 -0.04 -13.34
C GLU A 650 16.03 0.45 -13.52
N GLU A 651 15.30 -0.04 -14.54
CA GLU A 651 13.92 0.37 -14.80
C GLU A 651 12.97 -0.16 -13.71
N TRP A 652 13.13 -1.43 -13.33
CA TRP A 652 12.40 -2.06 -12.25
C TRP A 652 12.70 -1.37 -10.92
N ARG A 653 13.97 -1.13 -10.60
CA ARG A 653 14.36 -0.40 -9.38
C ARG A 653 13.77 0.99 -9.33
N SER A 654 13.83 1.73 -10.43
CA SER A 654 13.23 3.07 -10.53
C SER A 654 11.70 3.01 -10.35
N ALA A 655 11.03 2.00 -10.90
CA ALA A 655 9.60 1.83 -10.75
C ALA A 655 9.19 1.43 -9.32
N ASP A 656 10.00 0.60 -8.64
CA ASP A 656 9.81 0.24 -7.23
C ASP A 656 10.02 1.45 -6.31
N GLU A 657 11.11 2.20 -6.52
CA GLU A 657 11.45 3.41 -5.74
C GLU A 657 10.37 4.51 -5.86
N ASN A 658 9.71 4.60 -7.02
CA ASN A 658 8.65 5.56 -7.30
C ASN A 658 7.21 5.03 -7.03
N ASP A 659 7.06 3.84 -6.44
CA ASP A 659 5.75 3.20 -6.17
C ASP A 659 4.89 2.97 -7.44
N LEU A 660 5.51 2.98 -8.63
CA LEU A 660 4.85 2.81 -9.93
C LEU A 660 4.48 1.35 -10.22
N LEU A 661 5.06 0.40 -9.49
CA LEU A 661 4.68 -1.02 -9.55
C LEU A 661 3.24 -1.27 -9.09
N TYR A 662 2.65 -0.33 -8.34
CA TYR A 662 1.34 -0.48 -7.69
C TYR A 662 0.20 0.24 -8.43
N ASP A 663 0.51 1.22 -9.30
CA ASP A 663 -0.46 1.91 -10.18
C ASP A 663 -0.67 1.18 -11.52
N ARG A 664 0.22 0.25 -11.90
CA ARG A 664 0.16 -0.54 -13.16
C ARG A 664 -0.85 -1.69 -13.15
N ALA A 665 -1.86 -1.65 -12.27
CA ALA A 665 -3.00 -2.58 -12.31
C ALA A 665 -3.99 -2.28 -13.46
N ALA A 666 -3.77 -1.21 -14.23
CA ALA A 666 -4.45 -1.00 -15.51
C ALA A 666 -3.71 -1.73 -16.64
N PRO A 667 -4.42 -2.36 -17.60
CA PRO A 667 -3.78 -2.97 -18.75
C PRO A 667 -2.88 -1.94 -19.44
N PHE A 668 -1.69 -2.36 -19.85
CA PHE A 668 -0.92 -1.69 -20.90
C PHE A 668 -1.75 -1.75 -22.20
N SER A 669 -2.77 -0.91 -22.30
CA SER A 669 -3.61 -0.71 -23.50
C SER A 669 -3.40 0.67 -24.10
N LYS A 670 -2.23 1.27 -23.86
CA LYS A 670 -1.73 2.37 -24.67
C LYS A 670 -0.40 1.98 -25.28
N THR A 671 -0.46 1.13 -26.29
CA THR A 671 0.32 1.44 -27.49
C THR A 671 -0.10 2.85 -27.89
N GLU A 672 0.85 3.77 -27.85
CA GLU A 672 0.94 4.82 -28.85
C GLU A 672 0.75 4.13 -30.21
N SER A 673 -0.50 4.05 -30.66
CA SER A 673 -0.78 3.74 -32.04
C SER A 673 -0.24 4.92 -32.82
N VAL A 674 0.80 4.67 -33.61
CA VAL A 674 1.28 5.43 -34.77
C VAL A 674 0.44 6.67 -35.09
N LEU A 675 0.61 7.73 -34.31
CA LEU A 675 0.14 9.11 -34.51
C LEU A 675 1.06 10.05 -33.72
N SER A 676 2.37 9.79 -33.71
CA SER A 676 3.35 10.83 -33.43
C SER A 676 3.55 11.65 -34.71
N LEU A 677 2.72 12.67 -34.92
CA LEU A 677 3.04 13.89 -35.67
C LEU A 677 1.82 14.83 -35.63
N GLN A 678 2.08 16.09 -35.24
CA GLN A 678 1.14 17.20 -34.91
C GLN A 678 0.70 17.16 -33.43
N SER A 679 1.10 18.07 -32.55
CA SER A 679 1.42 19.50 -32.73
C SER A 679 2.46 20.00 -31.72
N VAL A 680 3.58 20.49 -32.25
CA VAL A 680 4.22 21.72 -31.75
C VAL A 680 3.41 22.89 -32.33
N LEU A 681 3.36 24.02 -31.60
CA LEU A 681 2.65 25.29 -31.88
C LEU A 681 1.19 25.30 -31.40
N SER A 682 0.66 26.31 -30.72
CA SER A 682 1.16 27.55 -30.16
C SER A 682 0.04 28.12 -29.27
N TYR A 683 0.44 28.84 -28.23
CA TYR A 683 -0.34 29.73 -27.36
C TYR A 683 -1.52 30.52 -27.99
N CYS A 684 -2.61 30.60 -27.20
CA CYS A 684 -3.55 31.72 -26.92
C CYS A 684 -4.47 32.31 -28.02
N PRO A 685 -5.56 33.06 -27.64
CA PRO A 685 -6.44 32.98 -26.46
C PRO A 685 -7.96 33.10 -26.78
N ILE A 686 -8.74 32.92 -25.71
CA ILE A 686 -10.18 33.20 -25.44
C ILE A 686 -10.89 34.25 -26.33
N VAL A 687 -12.13 33.94 -26.75
CA VAL A 687 -13.36 34.73 -26.50
C VAL A 687 -14.50 33.79 -26.12
#